data_AF-A0A4Q4DLG5-F1
#
_entry.id   AF-A0A4Q4DLG5-F1
#
_cell.length_a   1.000
_cell.length_b   1.000
_cell.length_c   1.000
_cell.angle_alpha   90.00
_cell.angle_beta   90.00
_cell.angle_gamma   90.00
#
_symmetry.space_group_name_H-M   'P 1'
#
loop_
_entity.id
_entity.type
_entity.pdbx_description
1 polymer ?
#
loop_
_entity_poly.entity_id
_entity_poly.type
_entity_poly.pdbx_seq_one_letter_code
_entity_poly.pdbx_strand_id
1 'polypeptide(L)'
;MGIPRPVLLTTAVSAVAGALLLTPLPATAAPGRDTQRPHPVRENGGHDTAATALQKTTGTVGTPAPPALRKDGGYPRRTVLDAPPENPADKSIKLGLAPYHSLAPRLNALQKLSDRVSVEVAGRSAAGHELYLVTVTAPESSRESREQERMRELIEDAPATAAKDRRIKSSYKTPVFINNNIHGNEWEGTDAALKLIEELAKAKDGRTAGLLAKNRIYLNVTANPDGRIAGTRANGNGFDLNRDFITASQPESQAIRQIAVDKRPAVMLDLHGYVNGTLIEPTTPPHGENYEYDLFLKNSYANALGMEKAVNDLGYTPAEDGVQPPVIPFRDQQEGWDDWPPIFTPQYMAFQGAVASHTVEFPMRVNNNDYNTLPVEELRRRSAINTDIAGAVMRATLDYTLDHRTSVIADQIETFRRGVAGEAQRPVSEETVPGVPGIGPEDVYTTSFPRAYVIPAGQGQRSATAAARLVDHLVANDVRVERARAGFRLAGRSYPAGSYIVDMHQAKRGIANVILDEGRDISADVSAMYDISGWSLGLLWGASVDKIQQAGGGLHIPARPVQAASPAGAVTGQGDLRLRLDDPKDLAALNSLLGQGVKVRRAADGSAIVPASARRQAAVLADRYGVAFTATGEKGSGTVARTRVAAAVTPGEQFALREMGFEVLPVSTATLNAGFDWSKADVLYVSSGLQYGALNPAARSALDGFLSKGGGVVTLGSAGAAFNTAAGLLAARPVAGNGDANGVVRVTNAGGPITGGAPAHTFVYSPLWFTDLGPGVRTEQSYGTGGPLVSGHWRAKEDGTGGPSAAAGRASVVSGTSAKGGSVVLFGTEPLFRDHPKGLFSQVGRALLGAAG
;
A
#
# COMPACT_ATOMS: atom_id res chain seq x y z
N MET A 1 22.32 51.34 -38.97
CA MET A 1 23.28 50.24 -39.14
C MET A 1 22.54 48.95 -38.89
N GLY A 2 22.18 48.24 -39.94
CA GLY A 2 21.42 47.00 -39.86
C GLY A 2 21.84 46.10 -41.00
N ILE A 3 22.15 44.85 -40.69
CA ILE A 3 22.26 43.75 -41.65
C ILE A 3 21.72 42.49 -40.95
N PRO A 4 20.59 41.93 -41.40
CA PRO A 4 20.24 40.53 -41.23
C PRO A 4 20.81 39.72 -42.42
N ARG A 5 21.05 38.41 -42.22
CA ARG A 5 21.45 37.47 -43.28
C ARG A 5 20.34 36.46 -43.59
N PRO A 6 20.27 35.94 -44.83
CA PRO A 6 19.02 35.58 -45.49
C PRO A 6 18.86 34.08 -45.81
N VAL A 7 17.65 33.75 -46.25
CA VAL A 7 17.18 32.51 -46.90
C VAL A 7 17.64 32.46 -48.37
N LEU A 8 17.88 31.26 -48.93
CA LEU A 8 17.61 30.93 -50.34
C LEU A 8 17.57 29.40 -50.60
N LEU A 9 16.41 28.94 -51.10
CA LEU A 9 16.23 27.79 -52.01
C LEU A 9 16.85 28.16 -53.40
N THR A 10 17.19 27.32 -54.39
CA THR A 10 16.51 26.18 -55.02
C THR A 10 17.44 25.59 -56.11
N THR A 11 17.48 24.26 -56.25
CA THR A 11 17.56 23.39 -57.46
C THR A 11 18.30 23.81 -58.76
N ALA A 12 19.12 22.89 -59.29
CA ALA A 12 19.11 22.49 -60.71
C ALA A 12 19.70 21.07 -60.91
N VAL A 13 18.98 20.27 -61.70
CA VAL A 13 19.23 18.86 -62.09
C VAL A 13 19.86 18.80 -63.48
N SER A 14 20.76 17.83 -63.74
CA SER A 14 21.07 17.23 -65.07
C SER A 14 21.93 15.97 -64.82
N ALA A 15 21.37 14.75 -64.81
CA ALA A 15 21.06 13.84 -65.93
C ALA A 15 22.27 13.05 -66.51
N VAL A 16 22.39 11.77 -66.11
CA VAL A 16 22.24 10.53 -66.93
C VAL A 16 23.54 9.95 -67.54
N ALA A 17 23.91 8.73 -67.09
CA ALA A 17 24.03 7.49 -67.91
C ALA A 17 25.01 6.47 -67.29
N GLY A 18 24.62 5.19 -67.24
CA GLY A 18 25.57 4.06 -67.19
C GLY A 18 25.21 2.94 -66.22
N ALA A 19 24.49 1.94 -66.72
CA ALA A 19 24.01 0.76 -65.99
C ALA A 19 25.11 -0.22 -65.54
N LEU A 20 24.85 -0.95 -64.44
CA LEU A 20 24.80 -2.41 -64.43
C LEU A 20 24.23 -2.94 -63.10
N LEU A 21 23.21 -3.79 -63.25
CA LEU A 21 22.47 -4.51 -62.21
C LEU A 21 23.34 -5.59 -61.57
N LEU A 22 23.41 -5.60 -60.23
CA LEU A 22 23.50 -6.80 -59.39
C LEU A 22 22.88 -6.43 -58.03
N THR A 23 21.75 -7.05 -57.70
CA THR A 23 21.03 -6.85 -56.43
C THR A 23 21.70 -7.60 -55.28
N PRO A 24 21.97 -6.96 -54.13
CA PRO A 24 22.02 -7.63 -52.85
C PRO A 24 20.73 -7.34 -52.06
N LEU A 25 20.18 -8.41 -51.49
CA LEU A 25 19.06 -8.41 -50.54
C LEU A 25 19.32 -7.45 -49.37
N PRO A 26 18.34 -6.63 -48.93
CA PRO A 26 18.44 -5.97 -47.64
C PRO A 26 18.19 -7.00 -46.53
N ALA A 27 19.19 -7.17 -45.67
CA ALA A 27 19.03 -7.84 -44.39
C ALA A 27 17.97 -7.09 -43.58
N THR A 28 16.86 -7.76 -43.28
CA THR A 28 15.82 -7.30 -42.38
C THR A 28 16.34 -7.35 -40.95
N ALA A 29 16.75 -6.20 -40.41
CA ALA A 29 16.88 -6.05 -38.97
C ALA A 29 15.46 -5.93 -38.38
N ALA A 30 15.03 -6.94 -37.64
CA ALA A 30 13.81 -6.89 -36.85
C ALA A 30 13.96 -5.84 -35.75
N PRO A 31 12.92 -5.01 -35.48
CA PRO A 31 12.98 -4.00 -34.43
C PRO A 31 13.08 -4.69 -33.06
N GLY A 32 14.11 -4.33 -32.30
CA GLY A 32 14.29 -4.72 -30.90
C GLY A 32 13.12 -4.23 -30.06
N ARG A 33 12.64 -5.10 -29.16
CA ARG A 33 11.62 -4.77 -28.17
C ARG A 33 12.15 -3.68 -27.24
N ASP A 34 11.35 -2.63 -27.11
CA ASP A 34 11.50 -1.57 -26.12
C ASP A 34 11.35 -2.18 -24.71
N THR A 35 12.47 -2.41 -24.02
CA THR A 35 12.51 -2.95 -22.64
C THR A 35 12.95 -1.92 -21.61
N GLN A 36 12.94 -0.62 -21.95
CA GLN A 36 13.50 0.44 -21.10
C GLN A 36 12.47 1.31 -20.36
N ARG A 37 11.17 1.17 -20.62
CA ARG A 37 10.14 1.86 -19.82
C ARG A 37 9.56 0.92 -18.76
N PRO A 38 9.54 1.29 -17.48
CA PRO A 38 8.72 0.61 -16.50
C PRO A 38 7.26 0.70 -16.98
N HIS A 39 6.63 -0.46 -17.20
CA HIS A 39 5.21 -0.50 -17.52
C HIS A 39 4.39 -0.37 -16.23
N PRO A 40 3.19 0.26 -16.27
CA PRO A 40 2.29 0.31 -15.13
C PRO A 40 2.14 -1.08 -14.50
N VAL A 41 2.39 -1.20 -13.20
CA VAL A 41 2.28 -2.48 -12.50
C VAL A 41 0.80 -2.81 -12.38
N ARG A 42 0.34 -3.77 -13.18
CA ARG A 42 -1.02 -4.31 -13.07
C ARG A 42 -0.96 -5.66 -12.37
N GLU A 43 -1.65 -5.76 -11.25
CA GLU A 43 -2.01 -7.05 -10.67
C GLU A 43 -3.11 -7.70 -11.52
N ASN A 44 -2.76 -8.10 -12.74
CA ASN A 44 -3.55 -9.11 -13.43
C ASN A 44 -3.26 -10.41 -12.69
N GLY A 45 -4.17 -10.80 -11.78
CA GLY A 45 -4.12 -12.11 -11.11
C GLY A 45 -3.81 -13.18 -12.16
N GLY A 46 -2.58 -13.67 -12.14
CA GLY A 46 -2.09 -14.62 -13.12
C GLY A 46 -3.03 -15.81 -13.18
N HIS A 47 -3.22 -16.36 -14.38
CA HIS A 47 -3.96 -17.59 -14.59
C HIS A 47 -3.35 -18.66 -13.65
N ASP A 48 -4.13 -19.09 -12.65
CA ASP A 48 -3.86 -20.19 -11.71
C ASP A 48 -2.98 -19.96 -10.45
N THR A 49 -2.37 -18.80 -10.19
CA THR A 49 -1.50 -18.66 -8.99
C THR A 49 -2.24 -18.33 -7.68
N ALA A 50 -3.44 -17.74 -7.73
CA ALA A 50 -4.18 -17.32 -6.54
C ALA A 50 -4.73 -18.50 -5.70
N ALA A 51 -5.03 -19.65 -6.32
CA ALA A 51 -5.73 -20.75 -5.63
C ALA A 51 -4.79 -21.65 -4.80
N THR A 52 -3.53 -21.83 -5.23
CA THR A 52 -2.61 -22.81 -4.61
C THR A 52 -1.96 -22.30 -3.32
N ALA A 53 -1.76 -20.99 -3.18
CA ALA A 53 -1.13 -20.40 -2.00
C ALA A 53 -2.06 -20.34 -0.76
N LEU A 54 -3.39 -20.30 -0.97
CA LEU A 54 -4.34 -19.88 0.06
C LEU A 54 -5.11 -21.03 0.74
N GLN A 55 -4.92 -22.29 0.33
CA GLN A 55 -5.59 -23.45 0.98
C GLN A 55 -5.12 -23.71 2.43
N LYS A 56 -4.08 -23.03 2.93
CA LYS A 56 -3.47 -23.31 4.24
C LYS A 56 -3.78 -22.32 5.37
N THR A 57 -4.51 -21.22 5.15
CA THR A 57 -4.78 -20.22 6.20
C THR A 57 -6.25 -20.23 6.67
N THR A 58 -6.57 -21.12 7.62
CA THR A 58 -7.89 -21.22 8.28
C THR A 58 -7.99 -20.41 9.60
N GLY A 59 -7.16 -19.37 9.76
CA GLY A 59 -7.11 -18.56 10.98
C GLY A 59 -8.08 -17.38 11.00
N THR A 60 -8.54 -17.00 12.19
CA THR A 60 -9.28 -15.75 12.45
C THR A 60 -8.50 -14.54 11.95
N VAL A 61 -9.14 -13.69 11.15
CA VAL A 61 -8.57 -12.40 10.69
C VAL A 61 -8.50 -11.45 11.89
N GLY A 62 -7.34 -11.45 12.52
CA GLY A 62 -6.96 -10.53 13.57
C GLY A 62 -5.44 -10.55 13.64
N THR A 63 -4.81 -9.56 13.02
CA THR A 63 -3.36 -9.36 13.13
C THR A 63 -3.11 -8.79 14.53
N PRO A 64 -2.45 -9.52 15.45
CA PRO A 64 -2.04 -8.94 16.71
C PRO A 64 -1.12 -7.76 16.41
N ALA A 65 -1.25 -6.66 17.17
CA ALA A 65 -0.30 -5.57 17.06
C ALA A 65 1.14 -6.11 17.23
N PRO A 66 2.12 -5.60 16.46
CA PRO A 66 3.50 -6.03 16.62
C PRO A 66 3.94 -5.82 18.08
N PRO A 67 4.76 -6.72 18.65
CA PRO A 67 5.26 -6.54 20.00
C PRO A 67 6.05 -5.23 20.08
N ALA A 68 5.90 -4.50 21.18
CA ALA A 68 6.69 -3.30 21.40
C ALA A 68 8.17 -3.68 21.48
N LEU A 69 9.00 -3.05 20.65
CA LEU A 69 10.46 -3.16 20.75
C LEU A 69 10.92 -2.67 22.12
N ARG A 70 12.03 -3.22 22.63
CA ARG A 70 12.54 -2.82 23.94
C ARG A 70 12.92 -1.35 23.90
N LYS A 71 12.45 -0.57 24.88
CA LYS A 71 12.78 0.86 25.02
C LYS A 71 13.77 1.11 26.17
N ASP A 72 14.04 0.09 26.98
CA ASP A 72 14.89 0.13 28.16
C ASP A 72 16.22 -0.61 27.97
N GLY A 73 17.21 -0.23 28.79
CA GLY A 73 18.56 -0.80 28.76
C GLY A 73 19.50 -0.19 27.71
N GLY A 74 20.79 -0.52 27.85
CA GLY A 74 21.86 -0.15 26.93
C GLY A 74 21.98 -1.08 25.72
N TYR A 75 22.96 -0.82 24.86
CA TYR A 75 23.39 -1.74 23.80
C TYR A 75 24.74 -2.39 24.18
N PRO A 76 24.92 -3.70 23.94
CA PRO A 76 24.07 -4.56 23.14
C PRO A 76 22.85 -5.10 23.92
N ARG A 77 21.72 -5.24 23.22
CA ARG A 77 20.53 -5.95 23.70
C ARG A 77 20.56 -7.36 23.16
N ARG A 78 20.82 -8.33 24.03
CA ARG A 78 20.90 -9.74 23.65
C ARG A 78 19.55 -10.42 23.79
N THR A 79 19.16 -11.14 22.75
CA THR A 79 17.98 -12.00 22.70
C THR A 79 18.41 -13.37 22.23
N VAL A 80 18.03 -14.41 22.97
CA VAL A 80 18.23 -15.79 22.52
C VAL A 80 17.10 -16.09 21.54
N LEU A 81 17.44 -16.33 20.27
CA LEU A 81 16.48 -16.67 19.24
C LEU A 81 16.32 -18.18 19.15
N ASP A 82 15.08 -18.66 19.06
CA ASP A 82 14.81 -20.05 18.81
C ASP A 82 15.03 -20.38 17.34
N ALA A 83 15.78 -21.45 17.06
CA ALA A 83 15.96 -21.91 15.70
C ALA A 83 14.67 -22.62 15.24
N PRO A 84 14.00 -22.15 14.18
CA PRO A 84 12.88 -22.90 13.62
C PRO A 84 13.40 -24.21 12.99
N PRO A 85 12.53 -25.21 12.80
CA PRO A 85 12.93 -26.48 12.18
C PRO A 85 13.57 -26.28 10.82
N GLU A 86 14.52 -27.15 10.48
CA GLU A 86 15.13 -27.16 9.14
C GLU A 86 14.05 -27.37 8.08
N ASN A 87 14.10 -26.53 7.05
CA ASN A 87 13.19 -26.59 5.91
C ASN A 87 13.99 -26.76 4.61
N PRO A 88 14.16 -27.99 4.11
CA PRO A 88 14.88 -28.24 2.86
C PRO A 88 14.13 -27.74 1.62
N ALA A 89 12.86 -27.36 1.75
CA ALA A 89 12.06 -26.80 0.66
C ALA A 89 12.20 -25.28 0.49
N ASP A 90 12.95 -24.60 1.37
CA ASP A 90 13.24 -23.17 1.28
C ASP A 90 13.93 -22.85 -0.06
N LYS A 91 13.31 -21.99 -0.87
CA LYS A 91 13.77 -21.69 -2.23
C LYS A 91 15.11 -20.98 -2.28
N SER A 92 15.54 -20.30 -1.22
CA SER A 92 16.85 -19.65 -1.15
C SER A 92 18.02 -20.64 -1.21
N ILE A 93 17.82 -21.90 -0.82
CA ILE A 93 18.87 -22.94 -0.81
C ILE A 93 19.42 -23.20 -2.21
N LYS A 94 18.55 -23.24 -3.23
CA LYS A 94 18.97 -23.49 -4.63
C LYS A 94 19.93 -22.39 -5.10
N LEU A 95 19.71 -21.16 -4.65
CA LEU A 95 20.52 -19.99 -4.97
C LEU A 95 21.84 -19.93 -4.20
N GLY A 96 22.10 -20.87 -3.28
CA GLY A 96 23.28 -20.85 -2.43
C GLY A 96 23.25 -19.76 -1.34
N LEU A 97 22.05 -19.24 -1.04
CA LEU A 97 21.82 -18.21 -0.04
C LEU A 97 21.37 -18.81 1.29
N ALA A 98 21.41 -18.02 2.36
CA ALA A 98 21.03 -18.45 3.69
C ALA A 98 19.51 -18.76 3.76
N PRO A 99 19.10 -20.01 4.07
CA PRO A 99 17.69 -20.32 4.32
C PRO A 99 17.19 -19.69 5.61
N TYR A 100 15.88 -19.43 5.67
CA TYR A 100 15.24 -18.75 6.81
C TYR A 100 15.57 -19.43 8.14
N HIS A 101 15.53 -20.76 8.18
CA HIS A 101 15.81 -21.51 9.40
C HIS A 101 17.24 -21.36 9.92
N SER A 102 18.18 -20.95 9.06
CA SER A 102 19.57 -20.70 9.45
C SER A 102 19.80 -19.29 10.02
N LEU A 103 18.84 -18.36 9.86
CA LEU A 103 19.02 -16.96 10.27
C LEU A 103 19.15 -16.83 11.79
N ALA A 104 18.23 -17.40 12.57
CA ALA A 104 18.29 -17.34 14.04
C ALA A 104 19.60 -17.90 14.63
N PRO A 105 20.08 -19.10 14.24
CA PRO A 105 21.40 -19.59 14.65
C PRO A 105 22.57 -18.65 14.31
N ARG A 106 22.58 -18.08 13.09
CA ARG A 106 23.62 -17.14 12.67
C ARG A 106 23.60 -15.86 13.49
N LEU A 107 22.41 -15.29 13.72
CA LEU A 107 22.21 -14.10 14.53
C LEU A 107 22.60 -14.33 16.00
N ASN A 108 22.29 -15.50 16.56
CA ASN A 108 22.78 -15.91 17.88
C ASN A 108 24.32 -15.98 17.94
N ALA A 109 24.98 -16.45 16.89
CA ALA A 109 26.44 -16.47 16.81
C ALA A 109 27.03 -15.05 16.72
N LEU A 110 26.44 -14.17 15.91
CA LEU A 110 26.87 -12.77 15.76
C LEU A 110 26.74 -11.97 17.07
N GLN A 111 25.68 -12.19 17.84
CA GLN A 111 25.51 -11.57 19.17
C GLN A 111 26.59 -12.00 20.19
N LYS A 112 27.12 -13.23 20.05
CA LYS A 112 28.20 -13.76 20.91
C LYS A 112 29.56 -13.22 20.47
N LEU A 113 29.72 -12.95 19.18
CA LEU A 113 30.98 -12.54 18.56
C LEU A 113 31.41 -11.13 18.96
N SER A 114 30.47 -10.22 19.20
CA SER A 114 30.76 -8.80 19.45
C SER A 114 29.77 -8.17 20.42
N ASP A 115 30.21 -7.14 21.15
CA ASP A 115 29.35 -6.29 21.98
C ASP A 115 28.65 -5.18 21.18
N ARG A 116 28.83 -5.17 19.85
CA ARG A 116 28.21 -4.20 18.93
C ARG A 116 26.87 -4.65 18.37
N VAL A 117 26.55 -5.95 18.46
CA VAL A 117 25.40 -6.56 17.79
C VAL A 117 24.28 -6.84 18.79
N SER A 118 23.11 -6.33 18.47
CA SER A 118 21.87 -6.59 19.20
C SER A 118 20.83 -7.17 18.26
N VAL A 119 20.00 -8.08 18.74
CA VAL A 119 18.93 -8.66 17.93
C VAL A 119 17.63 -8.63 18.72
N GLU A 120 16.57 -8.17 18.09
CA GLU A 120 15.21 -8.11 18.63
C GLU A 120 14.24 -8.75 17.63
N VAL A 121 13.15 -9.34 18.13
CA VAL A 121 12.03 -9.82 17.29
C VAL A 121 11.05 -8.65 17.14
N ALA A 122 10.95 -8.09 15.93
CA ALA A 122 10.12 -6.93 15.64
C ALA A 122 8.65 -7.29 15.36
N GLY A 123 8.35 -8.57 15.14
CA GLY A 123 7.02 -9.05 14.84
C GLY A 123 7.03 -10.48 14.34
N ARG A 124 5.87 -10.91 13.83
CA ARG A 124 5.70 -12.18 13.13
C ARG A 124 4.99 -11.92 11.80
N SER A 125 5.36 -12.66 10.76
CA SER A 125 4.72 -12.63 9.45
C SER A 125 3.30 -13.21 9.47
N ALA A 126 2.60 -13.11 8.34
CA ALA A 126 1.26 -13.68 8.17
C ALA A 126 1.21 -15.20 8.45
N ALA A 127 2.26 -15.95 8.10
CA ALA A 127 2.38 -17.38 8.40
C ALA A 127 3.08 -17.67 9.75
N GLY A 128 3.39 -16.64 10.55
CA GLY A 128 3.87 -16.78 11.93
C GLY A 128 5.40 -16.81 12.12
N HIS A 129 6.18 -16.60 11.07
CA HIS A 129 7.65 -16.54 11.13
C HIS A 129 8.13 -15.25 11.79
N GLU A 130 9.15 -15.31 12.63
CA GLU A 130 9.71 -14.14 13.32
C GLU A 130 10.41 -13.18 12.35
N LEU A 131 10.19 -11.87 12.57
CA LEU A 131 10.85 -10.77 11.86
C LEU A 131 12.02 -10.26 12.72
N TYR A 132 13.25 -10.39 12.24
CA TYR A 132 14.45 -10.05 13.01
C TYR A 132 14.96 -8.65 12.69
N LEU A 133 15.03 -7.81 13.72
CA LEU A 133 15.70 -6.51 13.69
C LEU A 133 17.07 -6.62 14.34
N VAL A 134 18.13 -6.35 13.58
CA VAL A 134 19.50 -6.28 14.09
C VAL A 134 19.89 -4.83 14.27
N THR A 135 20.43 -4.47 15.44
CA THR A 135 21.07 -3.17 15.67
C THR A 135 22.57 -3.34 15.79
N VAL A 136 23.33 -2.64 14.96
CA VAL A 136 24.79 -2.56 15.03
C VAL A 136 25.20 -1.15 15.42
N THR A 137 25.85 -1.00 16.58
CA THR A 137 26.34 0.29 17.09
C THR A 137 27.46 0.08 18.11
N ALA A 138 28.25 1.12 18.41
CA ALA A 138 29.20 1.05 19.51
C ALA A 138 28.44 0.84 20.84
N PRO A 139 28.96 0.05 21.79
CA PRO A 139 28.29 -0.23 23.06
C PRO A 139 27.83 1.04 23.75
N GLU A 140 26.68 0.94 24.41
CA GLU A 140 26.06 2.05 25.13
C GLU A 140 25.55 1.56 26.48
N SER A 141 25.84 2.31 27.53
CA SER A 141 25.18 2.14 28.82
C SER A 141 23.69 2.51 28.73
N SER A 142 22.90 2.02 29.68
CA SER A 142 21.48 2.39 29.79
C SER A 142 21.28 3.91 29.93
N ARG A 143 22.27 4.66 30.45
CA ARG A 143 22.22 6.12 30.54
C ARG A 143 22.41 6.77 29.17
N GLU A 144 23.40 6.32 28.41
CA GLU A 144 23.66 6.83 27.06
C GLU A 144 22.48 6.54 26.13
N SER A 145 21.94 5.33 26.16
CA SER A 145 20.79 4.98 25.32
C SER A 145 19.55 5.81 25.65
N ARG A 146 19.30 6.13 26.93
CA ARG A 146 18.23 7.06 27.35
C ARG A 146 18.47 8.49 26.90
N GLU A 147 19.73 8.96 26.87
CA GLU A 147 20.03 10.30 26.37
C GLU A 147 19.82 10.39 24.85
N GLN A 148 20.16 9.33 24.10
CA GLN A 148 19.82 9.24 22.67
C GLN A 148 18.32 9.29 22.45
N GLU A 149 17.53 8.60 23.29
CA GLU A 149 16.07 8.62 23.22
C GLU A 149 15.50 10.02 23.50
N ARG A 150 15.99 10.71 24.54
CA ARG A 150 15.61 12.10 24.84
C ARG A 150 15.94 13.06 23.71
N MET A 151 17.10 12.90 23.06
CA MET A 151 17.46 13.69 21.88
C MET A 151 16.53 13.39 20.71
N ARG A 152 16.20 12.12 20.47
CA ARG A 152 15.25 11.67 19.46
C ARG A 152 13.86 12.28 19.68
N GLU A 153 13.36 12.29 20.91
CA GLU A 153 12.09 12.93 21.31
C GLU A 153 12.15 14.45 21.10
N LEU A 154 13.23 15.10 21.54
CA LEU A 154 13.41 16.55 21.37
C LEU A 154 13.41 16.99 19.90
N ILE A 155 14.03 16.20 19.01
CA ILE A 155 14.05 16.43 17.56
C ILE A 155 12.64 16.52 16.98
N GLU A 156 11.71 15.70 17.46
CA GLU A 156 10.33 15.68 16.96
C GLU A 156 9.41 16.64 17.73
N ASP A 157 9.47 16.63 19.05
CA ASP A 157 8.54 17.36 19.92
C ASP A 157 8.84 18.87 19.98
N ALA A 158 10.12 19.24 19.90
CA ALA A 158 10.57 20.62 19.95
C ALA A 158 11.75 20.88 18.99
N PRO A 159 11.56 20.68 17.67
CA PRO A 159 12.62 20.76 16.67
C PRO A 159 13.38 22.11 16.66
N ALA A 160 12.69 23.22 16.94
CA ALA A 160 13.34 24.54 17.04
C ALA A 160 14.35 24.62 18.20
N THR A 161 14.09 23.90 19.29
CA THR A 161 15.03 23.73 20.41
C THR A 161 16.13 22.75 20.03
N ALA A 162 15.78 21.62 19.41
CA ALA A 162 16.72 20.60 18.95
C ALA A 162 17.79 21.18 18.01
N ALA A 163 17.40 22.05 17.07
CA ALA A 163 18.31 22.72 16.12
C ALA A 163 19.44 23.51 16.81
N LYS A 164 19.19 23.99 18.03
CA LYS A 164 20.13 24.80 18.84
C LYS A 164 20.91 23.95 19.85
N ASP A 165 20.54 22.68 20.05
CA ASP A 165 21.15 21.82 21.06
C ASP A 165 22.54 21.31 20.62
N ARG A 166 23.58 21.69 21.36
CA ARG A 166 24.96 21.27 21.11
C ARG A 166 25.16 19.77 21.31
N ARG A 167 24.36 19.12 22.16
CA ARG A 167 24.43 17.67 22.42
C ARG A 167 23.98 16.89 21.19
N ILE A 168 22.91 17.33 20.51
CA ILE A 168 22.46 16.69 19.27
C ILE A 168 23.57 16.73 18.21
N LYS A 169 24.14 17.92 17.98
CA LYS A 169 25.21 18.11 17.00
C LYS A 169 26.43 17.23 17.28
N SER A 170 26.83 17.11 18.55
CA SER A 170 28.05 16.38 18.94
C SER A 170 27.88 14.88 19.18
N SER A 171 26.74 14.47 19.74
CA SER A 171 26.57 13.18 20.42
C SER A 171 25.38 12.34 19.95
N TYR A 172 24.38 12.91 19.25
CA TYR A 172 23.26 12.12 18.74
C TYR A 172 23.72 11.12 17.68
N LYS A 173 23.45 9.83 17.86
CA LYS A 173 23.83 8.83 16.85
C LYS A 173 22.79 8.82 15.73
N THR A 174 23.22 9.05 14.50
CA THR A 174 22.31 9.06 13.35
C THR A 174 21.69 7.66 13.15
N PRO A 175 20.37 7.55 13.10
CA PRO A 175 19.71 6.29 12.79
C PRO A 175 19.70 6.02 11.28
N VAL A 176 20.29 4.89 10.87
CA VAL A 176 20.25 4.38 9.49
C VAL A 176 19.44 3.09 9.49
N PHE A 177 18.45 2.97 8.61
CA PHE A 177 17.65 1.75 8.46
C PHE A 177 17.94 1.07 7.12
N ILE A 178 18.04 -0.25 7.12
CA ILE A 178 18.24 -1.08 5.93
C ILE A 178 17.19 -2.20 5.99
N ASN A 179 16.24 -2.19 5.06
CA ASN A 179 15.21 -3.21 4.92
C ASN A 179 15.57 -4.14 3.76
N ASN A 180 15.49 -5.44 4.02
CA ASN A 180 15.89 -6.46 3.07
C ASN A 180 14.73 -7.40 2.78
N ASN A 181 14.61 -7.83 1.52
CA ASN A 181 13.76 -8.95 1.12
C ASN A 181 12.28 -8.70 1.48
N ILE A 182 11.78 -7.50 1.17
CA ILE A 182 10.35 -7.15 1.28
C ILE A 182 9.51 -7.92 0.26
N HIS A 183 10.04 -8.13 -0.94
CA HIS A 183 9.56 -9.14 -1.85
C HIS A 183 10.30 -10.45 -1.56
N GLY A 184 9.53 -11.50 -1.25
CA GLY A 184 10.13 -12.74 -0.77
C GLY A 184 11.07 -13.41 -1.77
N ASN A 185 10.78 -13.30 -3.07
CA ASN A 185 11.59 -13.86 -4.16
C ASN A 185 12.70 -12.92 -4.67
N GLU A 186 13.15 -11.98 -3.83
CA GLU A 186 14.29 -11.07 -4.07
C GLU A 186 15.23 -11.22 -2.86
N TRP A 187 16.09 -12.24 -2.89
CA TRP A 187 16.68 -12.84 -1.68
C TRP A 187 17.97 -12.19 -1.18
N GLU A 188 18.74 -11.58 -2.09
CA GLU A 188 20.18 -11.33 -1.92
C GLU A 188 20.51 -10.26 -0.88
N GLY A 189 19.61 -9.30 -0.65
CA GLY A 189 19.78 -8.27 0.38
C GLY A 189 19.98 -8.87 1.78
N THR A 190 19.29 -9.98 2.10
CA THR A 190 19.44 -10.67 3.39
C THR A 190 20.87 -11.17 3.63
N ASP A 191 21.48 -11.79 2.62
CA ASP A 191 22.83 -12.34 2.73
C ASP A 191 23.89 -11.23 2.75
N ALA A 192 23.67 -10.15 2.00
CA ALA A 192 24.50 -8.94 2.09
C ALA A 192 24.43 -8.30 3.48
N ALA A 193 23.24 -8.22 4.08
CA ALA A 193 23.05 -7.71 5.43
C ALA A 193 23.77 -8.57 6.47
N LEU A 194 23.69 -9.90 6.36
CA LEU A 194 24.44 -10.81 7.25
C LEU A 194 25.95 -10.62 7.15
N LYS A 195 26.48 -10.49 5.93
CA LYS A 195 27.91 -10.19 5.69
C LYS A 195 28.31 -8.86 6.30
N LEU A 196 27.52 -7.81 6.13
CA LEU A 196 27.78 -6.48 6.68
C LEU A 196 27.76 -6.47 8.21
N ILE A 197 26.79 -7.15 8.83
CA ILE A 197 26.71 -7.29 10.30
C ILE A 197 27.99 -7.96 10.82
N GLU A 198 28.42 -9.05 10.17
CA GLU A 198 29.64 -9.77 10.54
C GLU A 198 30.90 -8.91 10.37
N GLU A 199 31.01 -8.18 9.27
CA GLU A 199 32.10 -7.24 8.99
C GLU A 199 32.22 -6.19 10.11
N LEU A 200 31.14 -5.46 10.40
CA LEU A 200 31.09 -4.40 11.41
C LEU A 200 31.33 -4.94 12.83
N ALA A 201 30.88 -6.17 13.10
CA ALA A 201 31.10 -6.85 14.37
C ALA A 201 32.58 -7.20 14.59
N LYS A 202 33.30 -7.61 13.53
CA LYS A 202 34.71 -8.05 13.58
C LYS A 202 35.73 -6.93 13.38
N ALA A 203 35.32 -5.83 12.74
CA ALA A 203 36.20 -4.74 12.36
C ALA A 203 36.95 -4.11 13.56
N LYS A 204 38.26 -3.93 13.37
CA LYS A 204 39.18 -3.36 14.38
C LYS A 204 39.77 -2.01 13.96
N ASP A 205 39.42 -1.52 12.78
CA ASP A 205 39.92 -0.27 12.23
C ASP A 205 39.21 0.95 12.85
N GLY A 206 39.89 2.10 12.80
CA GLY A 206 39.38 3.35 13.37
C GLY A 206 38.19 3.93 12.61
N ARG A 207 38.05 3.64 11.31
CA ARG A 207 36.93 4.13 10.50
C ARG A 207 35.63 3.47 10.95
N THR A 208 35.61 2.15 11.10
CA THR A 208 34.43 1.42 11.60
C THR A 208 34.09 1.80 13.04
N ALA A 209 35.10 1.99 13.90
CA ALA A 209 34.87 2.47 15.26
C ALA A 209 34.22 3.88 15.27
N GLY A 210 34.69 4.79 14.41
CA GLY A 210 34.10 6.12 14.22
C GLY A 210 32.67 6.06 13.68
N LEU A 211 32.43 5.23 12.67
CA LEU A 211 31.11 4.98 12.09
C LEU A 211 30.10 4.57 13.18
N LEU A 212 30.42 3.53 13.96
CA LEU A 212 29.52 2.98 14.98
C LEU A 212 29.40 3.87 16.24
N ALA A 213 30.38 4.74 16.50
CA ALA A 213 30.30 5.75 17.55
C ALA A 213 29.34 6.90 17.18
N LYS A 214 29.12 7.15 15.88
CA LYS A 214 28.28 8.24 15.38
C LYS A 214 26.95 7.80 14.78
N ASN A 215 26.74 6.49 14.59
CA ASN A 215 25.54 5.96 13.95
C ASN A 215 24.97 4.75 14.73
N ARG A 216 23.67 4.55 14.58
CA ARG A 216 22.98 3.29 14.92
C ARG A 216 22.42 2.72 13.64
N ILE A 217 22.90 1.54 13.27
CA ILE A 217 22.53 0.86 12.02
C ILE A 217 21.49 -0.19 12.38
N TYR A 218 20.30 -0.09 11.81
CA TYR A 218 19.20 -1.01 11.99
C TYR A 218 19.00 -1.81 10.71
N LEU A 219 19.01 -3.14 10.80
CA LEU A 219 18.80 -4.02 9.65
C LEU A 219 17.60 -4.91 9.92
N ASN A 220 16.54 -4.76 9.11
CA ASN A 220 15.52 -5.78 9.01
C ASN A 220 16.03 -6.87 8.06
N VAL A 221 16.40 -8.02 8.61
CA VAL A 221 17.16 -9.06 7.89
C VAL A 221 16.34 -9.71 6.78
N THR A 222 15.05 -9.92 7.03
CA THR A 222 14.07 -10.38 6.03
C THR A 222 12.70 -9.83 6.41
N ALA A 223 12.16 -8.96 5.56
CA ALA A 223 10.84 -8.36 5.75
C ALA A 223 9.70 -9.33 5.41
N ASN A 224 9.92 -10.25 4.47
CA ASN A 224 8.93 -11.21 4.01
C ASN A 224 9.47 -12.66 4.06
N PRO A 225 9.62 -13.25 5.26
CA PRO A 225 10.11 -14.62 5.39
C PRO A 225 9.17 -15.65 4.74
N ASP A 226 7.87 -15.39 4.71
CA ASP A 226 6.87 -16.29 4.10
C ASP A 226 7.12 -16.44 2.60
N GLY A 227 7.20 -15.30 1.90
CA GLY A 227 7.51 -15.27 0.48
C GLY A 227 8.93 -15.75 0.20
N ARG A 228 9.89 -15.49 1.09
CA ARG A 228 11.28 -15.98 0.97
C ARG A 228 11.35 -17.49 0.89
N ILE A 229 10.69 -18.16 1.84
CA ILE A 229 10.63 -19.62 1.92
C ILE A 229 9.91 -20.18 0.70
N ALA A 230 8.77 -19.59 0.32
CA ALA A 230 7.94 -20.06 -0.78
C ALA A 230 8.50 -19.73 -2.18
N GLY A 231 9.39 -18.74 -2.28
CA GLY A 231 9.85 -18.15 -3.53
C GLY A 231 8.77 -17.34 -4.25
N THR A 232 7.94 -16.64 -3.49
CA THR A 232 6.91 -15.73 -3.99
C THR A 232 7.23 -14.28 -3.63
N ARG A 233 6.82 -13.34 -4.50
CA ARG A 233 6.92 -11.91 -4.22
C ARG A 233 6.10 -11.51 -3.00
N ALA A 234 4.83 -11.92 -2.99
CA ALA A 234 3.86 -11.61 -1.94
C ALA A 234 4.13 -12.34 -0.62
N ASN A 235 3.55 -11.85 0.48
CA ASN A 235 3.59 -12.48 1.81
C ASN A 235 2.67 -13.71 1.92
N GLY A 236 2.57 -14.29 3.12
CA GLY A 236 1.73 -15.48 3.39
C GLY A 236 0.22 -15.27 3.16
N ASN A 237 -0.25 -14.02 3.12
CA ASN A 237 -1.64 -13.68 2.76
C ASN A 237 -1.81 -13.30 1.29
N GLY A 238 -0.75 -13.31 0.47
CA GLY A 238 -0.80 -12.96 -0.94
C GLY A 238 -0.75 -11.47 -1.24
N PHE A 239 -0.32 -10.63 -0.29
CA PHE A 239 -0.15 -9.19 -0.49
C PHE A 239 1.27 -8.83 -0.94
N ASP A 240 1.38 -7.89 -1.87
CA ASP A 240 2.64 -7.15 -2.09
C ASP A 240 2.82 -6.14 -0.95
N LEU A 241 3.81 -6.37 -0.10
CA LEU A 241 4.08 -5.52 1.07
C LEU A 241 4.53 -4.11 0.66
N ASN A 242 5.21 -3.97 -0.48
CA ASN A 242 5.62 -2.67 -1.01
C ASN A 242 4.45 -1.96 -1.74
N ARG A 243 3.20 -2.33 -1.43
CA ARG A 243 1.96 -1.65 -1.83
C ARG A 243 1.01 -1.41 -0.66
N ASP A 244 1.43 -1.79 0.56
CA ASP A 244 0.55 -1.86 1.72
C ASP A 244 0.84 -0.80 2.79
N PHE A 245 1.92 -0.01 2.72
CA PHE A 245 2.32 0.86 3.86
C PHE A 245 1.26 1.86 4.33
N ILE A 246 0.52 2.50 3.41
CA ILE A 246 -0.52 3.46 3.80
C ILE A 246 -1.76 2.79 4.40
N THR A 247 -2.07 1.56 3.98
CA THR A 247 -3.22 0.81 4.52
C THR A 247 -2.82 0.04 5.79
N ALA A 248 -1.57 -0.43 5.82
CA ALA A 248 -0.94 -1.27 6.81
C ALA A 248 -1.81 -2.47 7.22
N SER A 249 -2.34 -3.18 6.22
CA SER A 249 -3.22 -4.34 6.46
C SER A 249 -2.43 -5.56 6.94
N GLN A 250 -1.16 -5.68 6.54
CA GLN A 250 -0.33 -6.86 6.81
C GLN A 250 0.54 -6.70 8.06
N PRO A 251 0.78 -7.80 8.81
CA PRO A 251 1.64 -7.77 10.00
C PRO A 251 3.06 -7.29 9.71
N GLU A 252 3.63 -7.66 8.57
CA GLU A 252 4.98 -7.26 8.17
C GLU A 252 5.06 -5.74 7.95
N SER A 253 4.10 -5.18 7.22
CA SER A 253 3.98 -3.73 7.02
C SER A 253 3.83 -2.99 8.35
N GLN A 254 3.00 -3.51 9.27
CA GLN A 254 2.82 -2.93 10.60
C GLN A 254 4.11 -2.98 11.45
N ALA A 255 4.88 -4.06 11.35
CA ALA A 255 6.16 -4.18 12.05
C ALA A 255 7.20 -3.19 11.50
N ILE A 256 7.32 -3.05 10.17
CA ILE A 256 8.24 -2.10 9.54
C ILE A 256 7.82 -0.66 9.86
N ARG A 257 6.52 -0.37 9.82
CA ARG A 257 5.95 0.91 10.28
C ARG A 257 6.38 1.22 11.72
N GLN A 258 6.26 0.25 12.62
CA GLN A 258 6.63 0.42 14.02
C GLN A 258 8.15 0.63 14.19
N ILE A 259 8.98 -0.05 13.41
CA ILE A 259 10.43 0.22 13.36
C ILE A 259 10.69 1.67 12.93
N ALA A 260 10.02 2.15 11.88
CA ALA A 260 10.17 3.53 11.40
C ALA A 260 9.81 4.55 12.50
N VAL A 261 8.69 4.35 13.19
CA VAL A 261 8.23 5.21 14.29
C VAL A 261 9.18 5.16 15.49
N ASP A 262 9.61 3.97 15.93
CA ASP A 262 10.46 3.82 17.11
C ASP A 262 11.91 4.26 16.84
N LYS A 263 12.43 4.04 15.63
CA LYS A 263 13.84 4.31 15.31
C LYS A 263 14.07 5.65 14.60
N ARG A 264 13.03 6.25 13.99
CA ARG A 264 13.05 7.52 13.25
C ARG A 264 14.29 7.66 12.35
N PRO A 265 14.49 6.74 11.38
CA PRO A 265 15.67 6.77 10.53
C PRO A 265 15.79 8.11 9.79
N ALA A 266 17.02 8.64 9.72
CA ALA A 266 17.31 9.80 8.88
C ALA A 266 17.71 9.36 7.46
N VAL A 267 18.23 8.14 7.34
CA VAL A 267 18.64 7.51 6.08
C VAL A 267 18.08 6.09 6.01
N MET A 268 17.58 5.70 4.83
CA MET A 268 16.94 4.41 4.61
C MET A 268 17.32 3.76 3.26
N LEU A 269 17.57 2.46 3.25
CA LEU A 269 17.67 1.63 2.05
C LEU A 269 16.63 0.50 2.07
N ASP A 270 15.80 0.39 1.04
CA ASP A 270 14.99 -0.79 0.75
C ASP A 270 15.58 -1.55 -0.43
N LEU A 271 15.93 -2.82 -0.21
CA LEU A 271 16.70 -3.61 -1.16
C LEU A 271 15.84 -4.65 -1.89
N HIS A 272 15.86 -4.57 -3.22
CA HIS A 272 14.97 -5.24 -4.17
C HIS A 272 15.71 -5.91 -5.35
N GLY A 273 14.95 -6.65 -6.17
CA GLY A 273 15.36 -7.06 -7.52
C GLY A 273 14.16 -7.30 -8.47
N TYR A 274 14.26 -7.15 -9.78
CA TYR A 274 15.47 -6.98 -10.54
C TYR A 274 15.26 -6.02 -11.72
N VAL A 275 16.16 -5.04 -11.85
CA VAL A 275 16.26 -4.12 -12.98
C VAL A 275 17.72 -4.13 -13.46
N ASN A 276 17.96 -4.69 -14.65
CA ASN A 276 19.33 -4.76 -15.17
C ASN A 276 19.83 -3.35 -15.52
N GLY A 277 20.94 -2.96 -14.90
CA GLY A 277 21.36 -1.57 -14.80
C GLY A 277 21.21 -0.98 -13.41
N THR A 278 21.06 -1.81 -12.37
CA THR A 278 20.94 -1.42 -10.95
C THR A 278 20.22 -0.09 -10.73
N LEU A 279 18.90 -0.12 -10.62
CA LEU A 279 18.12 1.10 -10.39
C LEU A 279 18.39 1.61 -8.96
N ILE A 280 18.74 2.88 -8.83
CA ILE A 280 19.03 3.56 -7.57
C ILE A 280 18.22 4.85 -7.54
N GLU A 281 17.21 4.95 -6.68
CA GLU A 281 16.44 6.19 -6.49
C GLU A 281 17.34 7.37 -6.08
N PRO A 282 17.05 8.62 -6.46
CA PRO A 282 15.69 9.21 -6.65
C PRO A 282 14.93 8.85 -7.93
N THR A 283 13.61 9.02 -7.86
CA THR A 283 12.57 8.64 -8.84
C THR A 283 12.35 9.68 -9.95
N THR A 284 11.60 9.32 -10.99
CA THR A 284 11.03 10.28 -11.96
C THR A 284 9.76 10.94 -11.39
N PRO A 285 9.23 12.00 -12.01
CA PRO A 285 7.86 12.48 -11.73
C PRO A 285 6.78 11.39 -11.94
N PRO A 286 5.61 11.53 -11.28
CA PRO A 286 5.28 12.58 -10.30
C PRO A 286 5.88 12.33 -8.90
N HIS A 287 6.10 13.39 -8.12
CA HIS A 287 6.71 13.31 -6.79
C HIS A 287 5.73 13.52 -5.64
N GLY A 288 5.96 12.83 -4.53
CA GLY A 288 5.10 12.94 -3.34
C GLY A 288 5.02 14.35 -2.78
N GLU A 289 3.83 14.95 -2.83
CA GLU A 289 3.63 16.37 -2.47
C GLU A 289 3.51 16.65 -0.96
N ASN A 290 3.48 15.63 -0.11
CA ASN A 290 3.15 15.75 1.31
C ASN A 290 4.37 15.67 2.25
N TYR A 291 5.60 15.62 1.73
CA TYR A 291 6.84 15.72 2.51
C TYR A 291 7.75 16.84 1.97
N GLU A 292 8.80 17.20 2.72
CA GLU A 292 9.71 18.29 2.35
C GLU A 292 10.68 17.81 1.26
N TYR A 293 10.24 17.85 0.00
CA TYR A 293 10.96 17.27 -1.13
C TYR A 293 12.32 17.94 -1.39
N ASP A 294 12.48 19.24 -1.07
CA ASP A 294 13.76 19.93 -1.14
C ASP A 294 14.81 19.30 -0.20
N LEU A 295 14.41 18.96 1.02
CA LEU A 295 15.32 18.33 1.98
C LEU A 295 15.60 16.87 1.61
N PHE A 296 14.61 16.18 1.04
CA PHE A 296 14.72 14.81 0.59
C PHE A 296 15.63 14.67 -0.64
N LEU A 297 15.29 15.33 -1.75
CA LEU A 297 15.96 15.18 -3.04
C LEU A 297 17.44 15.54 -2.95
N LYS A 298 17.79 16.61 -2.21
CA LYS A 298 19.18 17.03 -1.97
C LYS A 298 20.05 15.89 -1.43
N ASN A 299 19.56 15.20 -0.39
CA ASN A 299 20.33 14.15 0.28
C ASN A 299 20.25 12.83 -0.47
N SER A 300 19.07 12.46 -0.98
CA SER A 300 18.89 11.24 -1.78
C SER A 300 19.75 11.28 -3.04
N TYR A 301 19.77 12.38 -3.80
CA TYR A 301 20.58 12.45 -5.02
C TYR A 301 22.09 12.30 -4.73
N ALA A 302 22.60 12.99 -3.72
CA ALA A 302 24.01 12.89 -3.33
C ALA A 302 24.40 11.48 -2.85
N ASN A 303 23.53 10.81 -2.09
CA ASN A 303 23.75 9.42 -1.67
C ASN A 303 23.71 8.45 -2.87
N ALA A 304 22.80 8.67 -3.82
CA ALA A 304 22.67 7.85 -5.03
C ALA A 304 23.93 7.87 -5.91
N LEU A 305 24.58 9.03 -6.07
CA LEU A 305 25.86 9.13 -6.78
C LEU A 305 26.97 8.31 -6.09
N GLY A 306 26.99 8.30 -4.76
CA GLY A 306 27.91 7.47 -3.98
C GLY A 306 27.67 5.97 -4.19
N MET A 307 26.41 5.55 -4.20
CA MET A 307 26.00 4.17 -4.49
C MET A 307 26.33 3.75 -5.92
N GLU A 308 26.00 4.57 -6.92
CA GLU A 308 26.35 4.35 -8.33
C GLU A 308 27.86 4.14 -8.48
N LYS A 309 28.67 5.01 -7.87
CA LYS A 309 30.13 4.87 -7.89
C LYS A 309 30.56 3.54 -7.27
N ALA A 310 30.03 3.19 -6.10
CA ALA A 310 30.39 1.96 -5.40
C ALA A 310 30.01 0.70 -6.19
N VAL A 311 28.88 0.72 -6.92
CA VAL A 311 28.49 -0.38 -7.81
C VAL A 311 29.42 -0.48 -9.02
N ASN A 312 29.76 0.64 -9.66
CA ASN A 312 30.72 0.66 -10.77
C ASN A 312 32.12 0.19 -10.35
N ASP A 313 32.56 0.54 -9.13
CA ASP A 313 33.86 0.12 -8.58
C ASP A 313 33.98 -1.40 -8.37
N LEU A 314 32.87 -2.15 -8.37
CA LEU A 314 32.90 -3.62 -8.33
C LEU A 314 33.44 -4.23 -9.64
N GLY A 315 33.42 -3.47 -10.74
CA GLY A 315 34.02 -3.86 -12.02
C GLY A 315 33.17 -4.80 -12.87
N TYR A 316 31.92 -5.08 -12.52
CA TYR A 316 31.03 -5.90 -13.36
C TYR A 316 30.69 -5.19 -14.68
N THR A 317 30.71 -5.93 -15.79
CA THR A 317 30.47 -5.35 -17.12
C THR A 317 29.38 -6.07 -17.90
N PRO A 318 28.78 -5.40 -18.92
CA PRO A 318 27.81 -6.06 -19.80
C PRO A 318 28.41 -7.25 -20.57
N ALA A 319 29.69 -7.16 -20.95
CA ALA A 319 30.36 -8.15 -21.78
C ALA A 319 30.77 -9.40 -20.99
N GLU A 320 31.24 -9.23 -19.75
CA GLU A 320 31.75 -10.34 -18.93
C GLU A 320 30.66 -10.95 -18.04
N ASP A 321 29.81 -10.11 -17.44
CA ASP A 321 28.88 -10.53 -16.38
C ASP A 321 27.41 -10.46 -16.78
N GLY A 322 27.10 -9.64 -17.79
CA GLY A 322 25.75 -9.28 -18.21
C GLY A 322 25.12 -8.14 -17.40
N VAL A 323 25.93 -7.42 -16.60
CA VAL A 323 25.48 -6.31 -15.74
C VAL A 323 25.57 -4.99 -16.49
N GLN A 324 24.44 -4.30 -16.67
CA GLN A 324 24.43 -2.95 -17.23
C GLN A 324 24.87 -1.90 -16.19
N PRO A 325 25.37 -0.72 -16.62
CA PRO A 325 25.71 0.37 -15.71
C PRO A 325 24.51 0.80 -14.84
N PRO A 326 24.73 1.23 -13.58
CA PRO A 326 23.69 1.77 -12.71
C PRO A 326 22.87 2.89 -13.36
N VAL A 327 21.61 3.01 -12.95
CA VAL A 327 20.67 4.02 -13.44
C VAL A 327 20.07 4.75 -12.25
N ILE A 328 20.10 6.08 -12.30
CA ILE A 328 19.40 6.95 -11.35
C ILE A 328 18.17 7.52 -12.07
N PRO A 329 16.94 7.03 -11.79
CA PRO A 329 15.75 7.40 -12.56
C PRO A 329 15.56 8.91 -12.73
N PHE A 330 15.72 9.69 -11.66
CA PHE A 330 15.63 11.15 -11.71
C PHE A 330 16.53 11.79 -12.77
N ARG A 331 17.75 11.26 -12.97
CA ARG A 331 18.74 11.79 -13.92
C ARG A 331 18.56 11.20 -15.32
N ASP A 332 18.20 9.92 -15.38
CA ASP A 332 18.38 9.08 -16.57
C ASP A 332 17.06 8.72 -17.28
N GLN A 333 15.91 9.04 -16.70
CA GLN A 333 14.58 8.73 -17.22
C GLN A 333 13.66 9.94 -17.16
N GLN A 334 12.62 9.95 -18.01
CA GLN A 334 11.65 11.05 -18.06
C GLN A 334 10.44 10.81 -17.15
N GLU A 335 9.84 9.62 -17.21
CA GLU A 335 8.65 9.23 -16.45
C GLU A 335 8.62 7.70 -16.28
N GLY A 336 7.79 7.22 -15.34
CA GLY A 336 7.41 5.81 -15.22
C GLY A 336 7.98 5.08 -14.00
N TRP A 337 8.87 5.70 -13.22
CA TRP A 337 9.33 5.18 -11.93
C TRP A 337 9.14 6.25 -10.86
N ASP A 338 7.89 6.43 -10.42
CA ASP A 338 7.48 7.55 -9.58
C ASP A 338 7.43 7.27 -8.07
N ASP A 339 7.49 8.35 -7.27
CA ASP A 339 7.41 8.34 -5.80
C ASP A 339 6.15 9.04 -5.26
N TRP A 340 5.14 9.26 -6.10
CA TRP A 340 3.89 9.89 -5.71
C TRP A 340 3.12 9.16 -4.58
N PRO A 341 2.95 7.82 -4.61
CA PRO A 341 2.06 7.15 -3.68
C PRO A 341 2.76 6.86 -2.34
N PRO A 342 2.08 7.02 -1.19
CA PRO A 342 2.66 6.77 0.14
C PRO A 342 2.72 5.28 0.50
N ILE A 343 2.76 4.39 -0.49
CA ILE A 343 2.60 2.93 -0.32
C ILE A 343 3.92 2.17 -0.39
N PHE A 344 4.95 2.80 -0.96
CA PHE A 344 6.28 2.25 -1.09
C PHE A 344 7.10 2.51 0.18
N THR A 345 8.00 1.60 0.55
CA THR A 345 8.79 1.73 1.78
C THR A 345 9.59 3.05 1.84
N PRO A 346 10.36 3.44 0.81
CA PRO A 346 11.17 4.66 0.89
C PRO A 346 10.32 5.93 1.05
N GLN A 347 9.22 6.02 0.31
CA GLN A 347 8.28 7.13 0.36
C GLN A 347 7.58 7.21 1.72
N TYR A 348 7.16 6.06 2.27
CA TYR A 348 6.64 5.99 3.63
C TYR A 348 7.66 6.51 4.67
N MET A 349 8.95 6.24 4.47
CA MET A 349 10.01 6.64 5.41
C MET A 349 10.28 8.15 5.39
N ALA A 350 10.12 8.81 4.24
CA ALA A 350 10.21 10.27 4.14
C ALA A 350 9.20 10.96 5.07
N PHE A 351 7.97 10.42 5.16
CA PHE A 351 6.96 10.90 6.10
C PHE A 351 7.33 10.73 7.57
N GLN A 352 8.19 9.78 7.89
CA GLN A 352 8.69 9.52 9.24
C GLN A 352 9.93 10.35 9.59
N GLY A 353 10.43 11.18 8.64
CA GLY A 353 11.55 12.11 8.82
C GLY A 353 12.86 11.63 8.22
N ALA A 354 12.84 10.60 7.36
CA ALA A 354 14.01 10.25 6.58
C ALA A 354 14.24 11.31 5.50
N VAL A 355 15.48 11.81 5.39
CA VAL A 355 15.87 12.80 4.38
C VAL A 355 16.65 12.19 3.23
N ALA A 356 17.09 10.93 3.36
CA ALA A 356 17.56 10.13 2.22
C ALA A 356 16.93 8.75 2.30
N SER A 357 16.12 8.37 1.31
CA SER A 357 15.52 7.03 1.25
C SER A 357 15.57 6.50 -0.17
N HIS A 358 15.81 5.21 -0.33
CA HIS A 358 16.04 4.60 -1.64
C HIS A 358 15.41 3.23 -1.78
N THR A 359 14.73 2.99 -2.89
CA THR A 359 14.67 1.67 -3.52
C THR A 359 15.98 1.42 -4.27
N VAL A 360 16.57 0.24 -4.10
CA VAL A 360 17.65 -0.27 -4.97
C VAL A 360 17.23 -1.60 -5.58
N GLU A 361 17.19 -1.69 -6.91
CA GLU A 361 16.86 -2.91 -7.66
C GLU A 361 18.12 -3.56 -8.23
N PHE A 362 18.44 -4.79 -7.84
CA PHE A 362 19.64 -5.49 -8.33
C PHE A 362 19.48 -5.96 -9.79
N PRO A 363 20.58 -6.20 -10.54
CA PRO A 363 20.47 -6.43 -11.98
C PRO A 363 20.09 -7.85 -12.39
N MET A 364 20.51 -8.88 -11.66
CA MET A 364 20.50 -10.25 -12.17
C MET A 364 19.28 -11.04 -11.69
N ARG A 365 18.33 -11.31 -12.59
CA ARG A 365 17.15 -12.13 -12.25
C ARG A 365 17.52 -13.57 -11.89
N VAL A 366 17.00 -14.03 -10.75
CA VAL A 366 17.09 -15.42 -10.26
C VAL A 366 15.74 -16.01 -9.83
N ASN A 367 14.65 -15.28 -10.03
CA ASN A 367 13.31 -15.64 -9.56
C ASN A 367 12.38 -16.15 -10.68
N ASN A 368 11.18 -16.58 -10.31
CA ASN A 368 10.11 -16.95 -11.24
C ASN A 368 10.55 -17.98 -12.30
N ASN A 369 10.38 -17.68 -13.60
CA ASN A 369 10.77 -18.58 -14.68
C ASN A 369 12.28 -18.92 -14.65
N ASP A 370 13.13 -17.94 -14.35
CA ASP A 370 14.57 -18.11 -14.34
C ASP A 370 14.99 -19.08 -13.22
N TYR A 371 14.34 -19.00 -12.06
CA TYR A 371 14.53 -19.96 -10.97
C TYR A 371 14.29 -21.41 -11.43
N ASN A 372 13.29 -21.63 -12.29
CA ASN A 372 12.90 -22.97 -12.72
C ASN A 372 13.70 -23.48 -13.93
N THR A 373 14.20 -22.58 -14.78
CA THR A 373 14.77 -22.94 -16.09
C THR A 373 16.29 -22.81 -16.16
N LEU A 374 16.93 -21.97 -15.35
CA LEU A 374 18.38 -21.81 -15.35
C LEU A 374 19.10 -22.92 -14.55
N PRO A 375 20.33 -23.30 -14.97
CA PRO A 375 21.22 -24.14 -14.18
C PRO A 375 21.51 -23.54 -12.80
N VAL A 376 21.75 -24.39 -11.80
CA VAL A 376 22.02 -23.97 -10.42
C VAL A 376 23.29 -23.12 -10.34
N GLU A 377 24.30 -23.42 -11.14
CA GLU A 377 25.56 -22.69 -11.22
C GLU A 377 25.34 -21.25 -11.67
N GLU A 378 24.48 -21.04 -12.68
CA GLU A 378 24.15 -19.70 -13.17
C GLU A 378 23.31 -18.91 -12.17
N LEU A 379 22.33 -19.56 -11.51
CA LEU A 379 21.57 -18.93 -10.44
C LEU A 379 22.48 -18.46 -9.30
N ARG A 380 23.43 -19.29 -8.88
CA ARG A 380 24.40 -18.95 -7.83
C ARG A 380 25.36 -17.84 -8.25
N ARG A 381 25.82 -17.83 -9.52
CA ARG A 381 26.64 -16.74 -10.07
C ARG A 381 25.89 -15.41 -9.99
N ARG A 382 24.64 -15.39 -10.47
CA ARG A 382 23.78 -14.20 -10.44
C ARG A 382 23.50 -13.72 -9.02
N SER A 383 23.16 -14.63 -8.11
CA SER A 383 22.93 -14.27 -6.71
C SER A 383 24.20 -13.76 -6.01
N ALA A 384 25.40 -14.26 -6.37
CA ALA A 384 26.65 -13.70 -5.86
C ALA A 384 26.85 -12.25 -6.31
N ILE A 385 26.67 -11.95 -7.60
CA ILE A 385 26.75 -10.59 -8.17
C ILE A 385 25.78 -9.65 -7.45
N ASN A 386 24.51 -10.04 -7.33
CA ASN A 386 23.51 -9.22 -6.64
C ASN A 386 23.86 -9.00 -5.15
N THR A 387 24.42 -10.01 -4.47
CA THR A 387 24.85 -9.89 -3.08
C THR A 387 26.02 -8.90 -2.93
N ASP A 388 26.94 -8.89 -3.89
CA ASP A 388 28.09 -7.98 -3.88
C ASP A 388 27.64 -6.52 -4.14
N ILE A 389 26.72 -6.32 -5.10
CA ILE A 389 26.06 -5.02 -5.36
C ILE A 389 25.29 -4.54 -4.14
N ALA A 390 24.47 -5.39 -3.52
CA ALA A 390 23.74 -5.07 -2.29
C ALA A 390 24.69 -4.63 -1.16
N GLY A 391 25.82 -5.32 -0.98
CA GLY A 391 26.83 -4.94 0.01
C GLY A 391 27.52 -3.60 -0.31
N ALA A 392 27.75 -3.31 -1.59
CA ALA A 392 28.36 -2.04 -2.03
C ALA A 392 27.45 -0.85 -1.74
N VAL A 393 26.14 -0.93 -2.08
CA VAL A 393 25.19 0.16 -1.82
C VAL A 393 24.96 0.40 -0.33
N MET A 394 24.93 -0.66 0.49
CA MET A 394 24.86 -0.52 1.94
C MET A 394 26.07 0.23 2.50
N ARG A 395 27.30 -0.16 2.11
CA ARG A 395 28.53 0.49 2.58
C ARG A 395 28.62 1.94 2.11
N ALA A 396 28.29 2.22 0.84
CA ALA A 396 28.26 3.58 0.32
C ALA A 396 27.30 4.49 1.10
N THR A 397 26.13 3.97 1.48
CA THR A 397 25.17 4.73 2.29
C THR A 397 25.65 4.99 3.72
N LEU A 398 26.34 4.01 4.33
CA LEU A 398 26.93 4.20 5.65
C LEU A 398 28.05 5.26 5.63
N ASP A 399 28.86 5.25 4.57
CA ASP A 399 29.91 6.25 4.33
C ASP A 399 29.30 7.64 4.10
N TYR A 400 28.30 7.76 3.22
CA TYR A 400 27.56 9.00 3.00
C TYR A 400 27.01 9.57 4.31
N THR A 401 26.38 8.71 5.12
CA THR A 401 25.81 9.13 6.41
C THR A 401 26.87 9.62 7.39
N LEU A 402 28.04 8.98 7.42
CA LEU A 402 29.15 9.40 8.27
C LEU A 402 29.69 10.76 7.84
N ASP A 403 29.95 10.93 6.55
CA ASP A 403 30.56 12.13 5.97
C ASP A 403 29.61 13.34 6.02
N HIS A 404 28.30 13.10 5.87
CA HIS A 404 27.26 14.12 5.83
C HIS A 404 26.40 14.17 7.10
N ARG A 405 26.85 13.54 8.19
CA ARG A 405 26.07 13.42 9.44
C ARG A 405 25.43 14.73 9.90
N THR A 406 26.19 15.82 9.86
CA THR A 406 25.73 17.12 10.36
C THR A 406 24.57 17.67 9.52
N SER A 407 24.63 17.58 8.19
CA SER A 407 23.56 18.06 7.31
C SER A 407 22.34 17.15 7.39
N VAL A 408 22.54 15.82 7.37
CA VAL A 408 21.44 14.84 7.48
C VAL A 408 20.61 15.04 8.75
N ILE A 409 21.25 15.23 9.91
CA ILE A 409 20.52 15.50 11.17
C ILE A 409 19.84 16.87 11.13
N ALA A 410 20.51 17.89 10.57
CA ALA A 410 19.95 19.23 10.48
C ALA A 410 18.70 19.27 9.59
N ASP A 411 18.73 18.57 8.45
CA ASP A 411 17.61 18.48 7.51
C ASP A 411 16.45 17.70 8.12
N GLN A 412 16.70 16.60 8.86
CA GLN A 412 15.65 15.88 9.59
C GLN A 412 14.96 16.78 10.63
N ILE A 413 15.75 17.56 11.39
CA ILE A 413 15.19 18.54 12.34
C ILE A 413 14.37 19.59 11.61
N GLU A 414 14.86 20.07 10.46
CA GLU A 414 14.19 21.09 9.66
C GLU A 414 12.84 20.60 9.13
N THR A 415 12.74 19.34 8.67
CA THR A 415 11.47 18.71 8.27
C THR A 415 10.43 18.84 9.38
N PHE A 416 10.76 18.44 10.61
CA PHE A 416 9.84 18.55 11.74
C PHE A 416 9.60 20.00 12.17
N ARG A 417 10.62 20.86 12.10
CA ARG A 417 10.52 22.28 12.47
C ARG A 417 9.50 23.01 11.60
N ARG A 418 9.58 22.83 10.27
CA ARG A 418 8.62 23.40 9.32
C ARG A 418 7.21 22.90 9.64
N GLY A 419 7.08 21.61 9.94
CA GLY A 419 5.85 20.95 10.42
C GLY A 419 5.20 21.65 11.60
N VAL A 420 5.91 21.71 12.72
CA VAL A 420 5.44 22.33 13.97
C VAL A 420 5.15 23.83 13.80
N ALA A 421 5.93 24.53 12.96
CA ALA A 421 5.73 25.94 12.68
C ALA A 421 4.53 26.21 11.75
N GLY A 422 3.99 25.20 11.05
CA GLY A 422 2.95 25.39 10.05
C GLY A 422 3.44 26.13 8.80
N GLU A 423 4.74 26.04 8.48
CA GLU A 423 5.32 26.73 7.32
C GLU A 423 4.89 26.09 6.00
N ALA A 424 4.75 26.91 4.95
CA ALA A 424 4.61 26.40 3.59
C ALA A 424 5.85 25.57 3.18
N GLN A 425 5.66 24.59 2.30
CA GLN A 425 6.77 23.85 1.69
C GLN A 425 7.65 24.77 0.85
N ARG A 426 8.89 24.33 0.60
CA ARG A 426 9.81 24.98 -0.34
C ARG A 426 9.81 24.17 -1.64
N PRO A 427 9.50 24.80 -2.80
CA PRO A 427 9.61 24.11 -4.07
C PRO A 427 11.08 23.77 -4.38
N VAL A 428 11.29 22.67 -5.09
CA VAL A 428 12.63 22.32 -5.60
C VAL A 428 13.04 23.30 -6.70
N SER A 429 14.31 23.69 -6.68
CA SER A 429 14.98 24.53 -7.67
C SER A 429 16.49 24.36 -7.52
N GLU A 430 17.27 24.84 -8.48
CA GLU A 430 18.74 24.86 -8.38
C GLU A 430 19.23 25.55 -7.09
N GLU A 431 18.46 26.50 -6.55
CA GLU A 431 18.78 27.22 -5.32
C GLU A 431 18.48 26.41 -4.05
N THR A 432 17.37 25.67 -4.01
CA THR A 432 16.94 24.92 -2.82
C THR A 432 17.59 23.55 -2.71
N VAL A 433 17.99 22.96 -3.85
CA VAL A 433 18.66 21.65 -3.93
C VAL A 433 19.92 21.71 -4.81
N PRO A 434 20.95 22.45 -4.37
CA PRO A 434 22.15 22.66 -5.17
C PRO A 434 22.88 21.34 -5.46
N GLY A 435 23.34 21.19 -6.70
CA GLY A 435 24.06 20.00 -7.18
C GLY A 435 23.17 18.91 -7.79
N VAL A 436 21.85 19.11 -7.81
CA VAL A 436 20.91 18.23 -8.51
C VAL A 436 20.61 18.82 -9.91
N PRO A 437 21.08 18.20 -11.01
CA PRO A 437 20.86 18.71 -12.35
C PRO A 437 19.45 18.37 -12.85
N GLY A 438 18.96 19.11 -13.83
CA GLY A 438 17.77 18.71 -14.60
C GLY A 438 16.42 18.98 -13.93
N ILE A 439 16.37 19.73 -12.83
CA ILE A 439 15.12 20.10 -12.18
C ILE A 439 14.28 20.98 -13.11
N GLY A 440 13.12 20.46 -13.50
CA GLY A 440 12.14 21.14 -14.33
C GLY A 440 10.82 21.43 -13.59
N PRO A 441 9.89 22.16 -14.23
CA PRO A 441 8.53 22.36 -13.70
C PRO A 441 7.80 21.05 -13.38
N GLU A 442 8.12 19.97 -14.10
CA GLU A 442 7.61 18.62 -13.91
C GLU A 442 7.98 17.99 -12.57
N ASP A 443 9.00 18.51 -11.87
CA ASP A 443 9.48 18.00 -10.57
C ASP A 443 8.91 18.79 -9.36
N VAL A 444 8.13 19.85 -9.60
CA VAL A 444 7.68 20.76 -8.55
C VAL A 444 6.30 20.36 -8.02
N TYR A 445 6.27 19.51 -7.00
CA TYR A 445 5.05 19.11 -6.30
C TYR A 445 5.03 19.66 -4.87
N THR A 446 4.03 20.49 -4.56
CA THR A 446 3.79 21.04 -3.22
C THR A 446 2.31 21.04 -2.92
N THR A 447 1.98 21.02 -1.64
CA THR A 447 0.60 21.09 -1.14
C THR A 447 0.42 22.22 -0.14
N SER A 448 -0.85 22.58 0.09
CA SER A 448 -1.23 23.53 1.14
C SER A 448 -1.88 22.77 2.29
N PHE A 449 -1.21 22.75 3.44
CA PHE A 449 -1.74 22.10 4.63
C PHE A 449 -2.89 22.92 5.23
N PRO A 450 -4.05 22.30 5.54
CA PRO A 450 -5.10 22.98 6.28
C PRO A 450 -4.63 23.27 7.71
N ARG A 451 -5.31 24.16 8.43
CA ARG A 451 -4.99 24.39 9.85
C ARG A 451 -5.26 23.15 10.70
N ALA A 452 -6.36 22.44 10.47
CA ALA A 452 -6.72 21.24 11.21
C ALA A 452 -7.67 20.33 10.42
N TYR A 453 -7.78 19.08 10.86
CA TYR A 453 -8.90 18.21 10.54
C TYR A 453 -9.73 17.93 11.79
N VAL A 454 -11.05 17.83 11.63
CA VAL A 454 -11.96 17.41 12.70
C VAL A 454 -12.71 16.15 12.28
N ILE A 455 -12.61 15.09 13.09
CA ILE A 455 -13.42 13.88 12.93
C ILE A 455 -14.56 13.99 13.94
N PRO A 456 -15.77 14.42 13.50
CA PRO A 456 -16.90 14.65 14.41
C PRO A 456 -17.28 13.38 15.15
N ALA A 457 -17.83 13.56 16.36
CA ALA A 457 -18.54 12.52 17.10
C ALA A 457 -20.06 12.70 16.97
N GLY A 458 -20.82 11.71 17.44
CA GLY A 458 -22.29 11.77 17.49
C GLY A 458 -22.94 11.77 16.11
N GLN A 459 -24.04 12.52 15.95
CA GLN A 459 -24.88 12.51 14.74
C GLN A 459 -24.17 13.07 13.49
N GLY A 460 -23.11 13.85 13.66
CA GLY A 460 -22.29 14.34 12.54
C GLY A 460 -21.32 13.28 11.98
N GLN A 461 -21.26 12.10 12.60
CA GLN A 461 -20.38 11.00 12.19
C GLN A 461 -21.19 9.90 11.52
N ARG A 462 -20.79 9.53 10.29
CA ARG A 462 -21.39 8.42 9.55
C ARG A 462 -21.22 7.08 10.27
N SER A 463 -20.01 6.80 10.75
CA SER A 463 -19.70 5.53 11.41
C SER A 463 -18.69 5.72 12.53
N ALA A 464 -19.08 5.36 13.76
CA ALA A 464 -18.21 5.44 14.93
C ALA A 464 -17.04 4.44 14.84
N THR A 465 -17.26 3.26 14.27
CA THR A 465 -16.20 2.25 14.03
C THR A 465 -15.22 2.72 12.96
N ALA A 466 -15.71 3.39 11.91
CA ALA A 466 -14.85 3.97 10.90
C ALA A 466 -14.00 5.13 11.45
N ALA A 467 -14.61 6.01 12.25
CA ALA A 467 -13.90 7.11 12.92
C ALA A 467 -12.81 6.57 13.87
N ALA A 468 -13.14 5.55 14.67
CA ALA A 468 -12.19 4.85 15.52
C ALA A 468 -11.02 4.26 14.73
N ARG A 469 -11.31 3.48 13.67
CA ARG A 469 -10.30 2.88 12.78
C ARG A 469 -9.37 3.94 12.18
N LEU A 470 -9.92 5.06 11.69
CA LEU A 470 -9.13 6.14 11.11
C LEU A 470 -8.24 6.83 12.16
N VAL A 471 -8.76 7.09 13.36
CA VAL A 471 -7.98 7.70 14.45
C VAL A 471 -6.89 6.76 14.96
N ASP A 472 -7.20 5.47 15.16
CA ASP A 472 -6.20 4.47 15.55
C ASP A 472 -5.10 4.37 14.50
N HIS A 473 -5.44 4.46 13.22
CA HIS A 473 -4.47 4.44 12.14
C HIS A 473 -3.59 5.70 12.14
N LEU A 474 -4.16 6.90 12.37
CA LEU A 474 -3.37 8.12 12.57
C LEU A 474 -2.38 7.98 13.73
N VAL A 475 -2.85 7.52 14.90
CA VAL A 475 -2.00 7.33 16.08
C VAL A 475 -0.92 6.28 15.83
N ALA A 476 -1.23 5.20 15.13
CA ALA A 476 -0.26 4.16 14.76
C ALA A 476 0.83 4.66 13.79
N ASN A 477 0.59 5.78 13.09
CA ASN A 477 1.57 6.48 12.25
C ASN A 477 2.26 7.64 13.00
N ASP A 478 2.14 7.69 14.33
CA ASP A 478 2.72 8.71 15.22
C ASP A 478 2.11 10.12 15.03
N VAL A 479 0.91 10.20 14.45
CA VAL A 479 0.16 11.46 14.34
C VAL A 479 -0.46 11.80 15.68
N ARG A 480 -0.27 13.04 16.12
CA ARG A 480 -0.90 13.58 17.33
C ARG A 480 -2.37 13.88 17.05
N VAL A 481 -3.22 13.16 17.74
CA VAL A 481 -4.68 13.35 17.72
C VAL A 481 -5.14 13.70 19.12
N GLU A 482 -6.00 14.70 19.23
CA GLU A 482 -6.64 15.08 20.48
C GLU A 482 -8.14 14.79 20.44
N ARG A 483 -8.73 14.52 21.60
CA ARG A 483 -10.18 14.31 21.77
C ARG A 483 -10.77 15.41 22.63
N ALA A 484 -11.74 16.15 22.09
CA ALA A 484 -12.40 17.24 22.79
C ALA A 484 -13.11 16.76 24.07
N ARG A 485 -12.92 17.48 25.17
CA ARG A 485 -13.58 17.23 26.46
C ARG A 485 -14.97 17.86 26.55
N ALA A 486 -15.22 18.92 25.79
CA ALA A 486 -16.48 19.65 25.73
C ALA A 486 -16.84 19.95 24.27
N GLY A 487 -18.09 20.34 24.01
CA GLY A 487 -18.48 20.84 22.71
C GLY A 487 -17.74 22.14 22.37
N PHE A 488 -17.42 22.36 21.11
CA PHE A 488 -16.68 23.54 20.64
C PHE A 488 -17.20 24.03 19.29
N ARG A 489 -16.82 25.26 18.90
CA ARG A 489 -17.11 25.83 17.58
C ARG A 489 -15.80 26.11 16.85
N LEU A 490 -15.75 25.74 15.57
CA LEU A 490 -14.59 25.96 14.71
C LEU A 490 -15.06 26.18 13.26
N ALA A 491 -14.51 27.18 12.58
CA ALA A 491 -14.88 27.55 11.20
C ALA A 491 -16.40 27.63 10.95
N GLY A 492 -17.15 28.22 11.88
CA GLY A 492 -18.61 28.37 11.79
C GLY A 492 -19.44 27.12 12.12
N ARG A 493 -18.81 25.96 12.33
CA ARG A 493 -19.46 24.68 12.68
C ARG A 493 -19.39 24.39 14.17
N SER A 494 -20.34 23.61 14.68
CA SER A 494 -20.34 23.14 16.08
C SER A 494 -20.03 21.65 16.14
N TYR A 495 -19.13 21.28 17.04
CA TYR A 495 -18.68 19.91 17.23
C TYR A 495 -19.00 19.46 18.67
N PRO A 496 -19.59 18.28 18.86
CA PRO A 496 -19.88 17.78 20.21
C PRO A 496 -18.61 17.34 20.93
N ALA A 497 -18.71 17.22 22.26
CA ALA A 497 -17.68 16.58 23.07
C ALA A 497 -17.37 15.17 22.53
N GLY A 498 -16.10 14.78 22.60
CA GLY A 498 -15.62 13.51 22.09
C GLY A 498 -15.23 13.51 20.61
N SER A 499 -15.44 14.60 19.86
CA SER A 499 -14.89 14.76 18.51
C SER A 499 -13.36 14.80 18.56
N TYR A 500 -12.71 14.29 17.51
CA TYR A 500 -11.25 14.27 17.41
C TYR A 500 -10.75 15.46 16.59
N ILE A 501 -9.58 15.97 16.97
CA ILE A 501 -8.89 17.09 16.34
C ILE A 501 -7.49 16.63 15.96
N VAL A 502 -7.13 16.87 14.70
CA VAL A 502 -5.77 16.68 14.19
C VAL A 502 -5.23 18.07 13.87
N ASP A 503 -4.38 18.59 14.75
CA ASP A 503 -3.70 19.88 14.52
C ASP A 503 -2.58 19.67 13.50
N MET A 504 -2.60 20.38 12.37
CA MET A 504 -1.56 20.22 11.34
C MET A 504 -0.24 20.93 11.67
N HIS A 505 -0.18 21.71 12.75
CA HIS A 505 1.05 22.29 13.30
C HIS A 505 1.75 21.24 14.18
N GLN A 506 2.21 20.17 13.54
CA GLN A 506 2.90 19.05 14.20
C GLN A 506 4.00 18.47 13.30
N ALA A 507 4.96 17.76 13.90
CA ALA A 507 6.08 17.16 13.19
C ALA A 507 5.63 16.19 12.09
N LYS A 508 4.57 15.41 12.35
CA LYS A 508 4.02 14.40 11.44
C LYS A 508 2.90 14.94 10.53
N ARG A 509 2.92 16.23 10.18
CA ARG A 509 1.89 16.85 9.34
C ARG A 509 1.76 16.20 7.96
N GLY A 510 2.86 15.70 7.39
CA GLY A 510 2.88 15.10 6.07
C GLY A 510 2.05 13.83 6.00
N ILE A 511 2.33 12.87 6.89
CA ILE A 511 1.54 11.63 6.97
C ILE A 511 0.10 11.89 7.42
N ALA A 512 -0.13 12.87 8.31
CA ALA A 512 -1.48 13.25 8.69
C ALA A 512 -2.29 13.76 7.48
N ASN A 513 -1.68 14.62 6.65
CA ASN A 513 -2.34 15.15 5.46
C ASN A 513 -2.54 14.07 4.41
N VAL A 514 -1.52 13.27 4.11
CA VAL A 514 -1.63 12.22 3.09
C VAL A 514 -2.72 11.21 3.44
N ILE A 515 -2.97 10.95 4.73
CA ILE A 515 -4.08 10.10 5.20
C ILE A 515 -5.45 10.77 5.03
N LEU A 516 -5.57 12.06 5.37
CA LEU A 516 -6.86 12.75 5.55
C LEU A 516 -7.32 13.60 4.36
N ASP A 517 -6.39 14.09 3.57
CA ASP A 517 -6.67 14.95 2.43
C ASP A 517 -7.39 14.17 1.32
N GLU A 518 -8.16 14.88 0.50
CA GLU A 518 -8.80 14.29 -0.68
C GLU A 518 -7.78 13.94 -1.77
N GLY A 519 -6.63 14.62 -1.79
CA GLY A 519 -5.56 14.46 -2.78
C GLY A 519 -5.71 15.39 -3.97
N ARG A 520 -4.91 15.15 -5.03
CA ARG A 520 -4.87 15.96 -6.25
C ARG A 520 -5.20 15.12 -7.49
N ASP A 521 -5.88 15.72 -8.46
CA ASP A 521 -5.96 15.20 -9.84
C ASP A 521 -4.67 15.58 -10.58
N ILE A 522 -3.84 14.58 -10.88
CA ILE A 522 -2.55 14.72 -11.56
C ILE A 522 -2.61 14.29 -13.02
N SER A 523 -3.81 14.12 -13.58
CA SER A 523 -4.01 13.65 -14.96
C SER A 523 -3.39 14.57 -16.02
N ALA A 524 -3.23 15.86 -15.70
CA ALA A 524 -2.60 16.84 -16.59
C ALA A 524 -1.08 16.95 -16.39
N ASP A 525 -0.58 16.46 -15.25
CA ASP A 525 0.82 16.63 -14.86
C ASP A 525 1.71 15.54 -15.47
N VAL A 526 1.20 14.31 -15.59
CA VAL A 526 1.98 13.16 -16.05
C VAL A 526 1.22 12.25 -17.01
N SER A 527 1.96 11.55 -17.88
CA SER A 527 1.33 10.76 -18.93
C SER A 527 0.74 9.44 -18.42
N ALA A 528 1.38 8.83 -17.43
CA ALA A 528 1.02 7.57 -16.79
C ALA A 528 1.52 7.53 -15.34
N MET A 529 1.02 6.56 -14.58
CA MET A 529 1.47 6.25 -13.22
C MET A 529 2.12 4.87 -13.17
N TYR A 530 3.10 4.70 -12.29
CA TYR A 530 3.67 3.40 -11.98
C TYR A 530 2.70 2.50 -11.21
N ASP A 531 1.94 3.06 -10.27
CA ASP A 531 0.84 2.38 -9.54
C ASP A 531 -0.31 3.37 -9.21
N ILE A 532 -1.00 3.23 -8.07
CA ILE A 532 -2.13 4.10 -7.70
C ILE A 532 -1.70 5.53 -7.36
N SER A 533 -2.50 6.52 -7.76
CA SER A 533 -2.28 7.95 -7.52
C SER A 533 -3.31 8.61 -6.61
N GLY A 534 -4.32 7.86 -6.16
CA GLY A 534 -5.30 8.33 -5.18
C GLY A 534 -5.56 7.27 -4.10
N TRP A 535 -5.70 7.70 -2.83
CA TRP A 535 -5.84 6.79 -1.68
C TRP A 535 -6.63 7.40 -0.50
N SER A 536 -7.16 8.62 -0.59
CA SER A 536 -7.71 9.37 0.56
C SER A 536 -8.47 8.52 1.59
N LEU A 537 -7.84 8.22 2.74
CA LEU A 537 -8.47 7.40 3.80
C LEU A 537 -9.61 8.20 4.43
N GLY A 538 -9.46 9.53 4.52
CA GLY A 538 -10.52 10.45 4.94
C GLY A 538 -11.82 10.31 4.13
N LEU A 539 -11.73 10.00 2.82
CA LEU A 539 -12.91 9.79 1.96
C LEU A 539 -13.31 8.31 1.84
N LEU A 540 -12.35 7.39 1.87
CA LEU A 540 -12.55 5.98 1.51
C LEU A 540 -12.70 5.04 2.71
N TRP A 541 -12.34 5.46 3.94
CA TRP A 541 -12.48 4.61 5.14
C TRP A 541 -13.82 4.75 5.83
N GLY A 542 -14.74 5.57 5.32
CA GLY A 542 -16.14 5.62 5.75
C GLY A 542 -16.43 6.46 6.98
N ALA A 543 -15.41 7.15 7.53
CA ALA A 543 -15.57 8.17 8.55
C ALA A 543 -15.96 9.51 7.90
N SER A 544 -16.73 10.32 8.61
CA SER A 544 -16.88 11.74 8.30
C SER A 544 -15.65 12.50 8.79
N VAL A 545 -15.06 13.34 7.94
CA VAL A 545 -13.89 14.17 8.24
C VAL A 545 -14.12 15.58 7.69
N ASP A 546 -13.92 16.59 8.53
CA ASP A 546 -14.01 18.00 8.16
C ASP A 546 -12.60 18.62 8.04
N LYS A 547 -12.27 19.14 6.86
CA LYS A 547 -11.04 19.92 6.60
C LYS A 547 -11.25 21.38 7.02
N ILE A 548 -10.41 21.89 7.91
CA ILE A 548 -10.48 23.26 8.43
C ILE A 548 -9.32 24.09 7.86
N GLN A 549 -9.61 24.90 6.84
CA GLN A 549 -8.57 25.69 6.17
C GLN A 549 -7.98 26.77 7.08
N GLN A 550 -8.85 27.49 7.80
CA GLN A 550 -8.45 28.59 8.68
C GLN A 550 -9.23 28.51 10.00
N ALA A 551 -8.53 28.75 11.11
CA ALA A 551 -9.12 28.90 12.43
C ALA A 551 -8.95 30.35 12.86
N GLY A 552 -9.91 31.24 12.51
CA GLY A 552 -9.87 32.70 12.70
C GLY A 552 -9.74 33.21 14.16
N GLY A 553 -9.28 32.38 15.10
CA GLY A 553 -8.93 32.67 16.48
C GLY A 553 -7.95 31.66 17.11
N GLY A 554 -7.26 30.86 16.29
CA GLY A 554 -6.39 29.75 16.74
C GLY A 554 -7.15 28.46 17.10
N LEU A 555 -6.40 27.41 17.46
CA LEU A 555 -6.94 26.08 17.82
C LEU A 555 -6.79 25.84 19.33
N HIS A 556 -7.56 26.57 20.14
CA HIS A 556 -7.58 26.38 21.60
C HIS A 556 -8.84 25.62 22.01
N ILE A 557 -8.76 24.29 22.01
CA ILE A 557 -9.90 23.41 22.34
C ILE A 557 -9.53 22.60 23.57
N PRO A 558 -10.31 22.63 24.66
CA PRO A 558 -10.08 21.76 25.81
C PRO A 558 -10.15 20.28 25.38
N ALA A 559 -9.01 19.63 25.27
CA ALA A 559 -8.90 18.28 24.73
C ALA A 559 -7.95 17.40 25.56
N ARG A 560 -7.77 16.15 25.13
CA ARG A 560 -6.78 15.22 25.68
C ARG A 560 -6.13 14.43 24.55
N PRO A 561 -4.84 14.08 24.64
CA PRO A 561 -4.19 13.20 23.67
C PRO A 561 -4.91 11.84 23.57
N VAL A 562 -4.90 11.27 22.37
CA VAL A 562 -5.45 9.94 22.07
C VAL A 562 -4.30 8.95 21.89
N GLN A 563 -4.38 7.83 22.61
CA GLN A 563 -3.47 6.68 22.43
C GLN A 563 -4.16 5.51 21.71
N ALA A 564 -5.49 5.43 21.84
CA ALA A 564 -6.35 4.52 21.12
C ALA A 564 -7.78 5.10 21.11
N ALA A 565 -8.45 4.95 19.98
CA ALA A 565 -9.82 5.34 19.73
C ALA A 565 -10.73 4.11 19.77
N SER A 566 -10.86 3.45 20.92
CA SER A 566 -11.82 2.35 21.06
C SER A 566 -13.26 2.87 20.95
N PRO A 567 -14.05 2.44 19.95
CA PRO A 567 -15.46 2.80 19.88
C PRO A 567 -16.21 2.02 20.96
N ALA A 568 -16.94 2.71 21.83
CA ALA A 568 -17.84 2.06 22.76
C ALA A 568 -19.05 1.54 21.97
N GLY A 569 -19.11 0.22 21.74
CA GLY A 569 -20.30 -0.42 21.20
C GLY A 569 -21.53 -0.12 22.05
N ALA A 570 -22.71 -0.10 21.44
CA ALA A 570 -23.92 0.31 22.14
C ALA A 570 -25.14 -0.51 21.73
N VAL A 571 -26.04 -0.75 22.70
CA VAL A 571 -27.39 -1.25 22.47
C VAL A 571 -28.39 -0.30 23.15
N THR A 572 -29.13 0.49 22.39
CA THR A 572 -29.96 1.59 22.92
C THR A 572 -31.46 1.36 22.69
N GLY A 573 -32.31 1.88 23.60
CA GLY A 573 -33.78 1.78 23.53
C GLY A 573 -34.33 0.38 23.87
N GLN A 574 -35.64 0.12 23.69
CA GLN A 574 -36.28 -1.18 23.97
C GLN A 574 -36.93 -1.75 22.70
N GLY A 575 -37.09 -3.09 22.61
CA GLY A 575 -37.70 -3.77 21.46
C GLY A 575 -36.70 -4.35 20.45
N ASP A 576 -37.18 -4.58 19.21
CA ASP A 576 -36.35 -5.02 18.09
C ASP A 576 -35.25 -3.98 17.81
N LEU A 577 -34.10 -4.44 17.32
CA LEU A 577 -32.89 -3.65 17.13
C LEU A 577 -32.58 -3.51 15.64
N ARG A 578 -32.12 -2.34 15.23
CA ARG A 578 -31.55 -2.08 13.92
C ARG A 578 -30.03 -2.09 14.00
N LEU A 579 -29.39 -2.79 13.07
CA LEU A 579 -27.98 -2.67 12.75
C LEU A 579 -27.86 -2.13 11.32
N ARG A 580 -27.17 -1.01 11.14
CA ARG A 580 -27.23 -0.24 9.87
C ARG A 580 -26.54 -0.93 8.70
N LEU A 581 -25.47 -1.68 8.95
CA LEU A 581 -24.61 -2.29 7.92
C LEU A 581 -23.85 -1.25 7.08
N ASP A 582 -23.40 -0.16 7.69
CA ASP A 582 -22.68 0.92 6.99
C ASP A 582 -21.16 0.69 6.99
N ASP A 583 -20.65 -0.18 7.86
CA ASP A 583 -19.23 -0.50 8.03
C ASP A 583 -18.98 -2.02 7.98
N PRO A 584 -17.81 -2.51 7.52
CA PRO A 584 -17.47 -3.93 7.56
C PRO A 584 -17.62 -4.59 8.95
N LYS A 585 -17.41 -3.86 10.04
CA LYS A 585 -17.63 -4.40 11.40
C LYS A 585 -19.10 -4.67 11.70
N ASP A 586 -20.03 -3.92 11.10
CA ASP A 586 -21.47 -4.21 11.20
C ASP A 586 -21.78 -5.54 10.51
N LEU A 587 -21.18 -5.81 9.34
CA LEU A 587 -21.36 -7.09 8.64
C LEU A 587 -20.76 -8.26 9.42
N ALA A 588 -19.59 -8.08 10.03
CA ALA A 588 -19.01 -9.10 10.90
C ALA A 588 -19.92 -9.41 12.10
N ALA A 589 -20.51 -8.38 12.72
CA ALA A 589 -21.49 -8.56 13.78
C ALA A 589 -22.75 -9.29 13.31
N LEU A 590 -23.29 -8.92 12.14
CA LEU A 590 -24.42 -9.60 11.52
C LEU A 590 -24.11 -11.08 11.24
N ASN A 591 -23.01 -11.37 10.56
CA ASN A 591 -22.60 -12.74 10.23
C ASN A 591 -22.39 -13.59 11.49
N SER A 592 -21.88 -12.99 12.58
CA SER A 592 -21.78 -13.65 13.88
C SER A 592 -23.15 -13.97 14.50
N LEU A 593 -24.14 -13.06 14.41
CA LEU A 593 -25.52 -13.34 14.84
C LEU A 593 -26.14 -14.48 14.03
N LEU A 594 -25.98 -14.47 12.71
CA LEU A 594 -26.48 -15.51 11.81
C LEU A 594 -25.82 -16.87 12.11
N GLY A 595 -24.51 -16.87 12.38
CA GLY A 595 -23.78 -18.07 12.82
C GLY A 595 -24.26 -18.63 14.16
N GLN A 596 -24.85 -17.79 15.02
CA GLN A 596 -25.50 -18.19 16.27
C GLN A 596 -26.97 -18.60 16.08
N GLY A 597 -27.48 -18.65 14.85
CA GLY A 597 -28.86 -19.03 14.53
C GLY A 597 -29.91 -17.94 14.80
N VAL A 598 -29.49 -16.68 14.97
CA VAL A 598 -30.41 -15.57 15.18
C VAL A 598 -31.17 -15.25 13.89
N LYS A 599 -32.51 -15.24 13.96
CA LYS A 599 -33.38 -14.92 12.82
C LYS A 599 -33.46 -13.40 12.58
N VAL A 600 -32.59 -12.90 11.72
CA VAL A 600 -32.54 -11.48 11.34
C VAL A 600 -33.42 -11.22 10.12
N ARG A 601 -34.10 -10.07 10.07
CA ARG A 601 -34.88 -9.62 8.90
C ARG A 601 -34.21 -8.44 8.22
N ARG A 602 -34.55 -8.17 6.95
CA ARG A 602 -33.99 -7.06 6.18
C ARG A 602 -34.91 -5.84 6.21
N ALA A 603 -34.35 -4.65 6.42
CA ALA A 603 -35.02 -3.37 6.27
C ALA A 603 -35.03 -2.93 4.79
N ALA A 604 -35.91 -1.98 4.42
CA ALA A 604 -36.00 -1.50 3.03
C ALA A 604 -34.68 -0.88 2.52
N ASP A 605 -33.88 -0.28 3.41
CA ASP A 605 -32.57 0.32 3.08
C ASP A 605 -31.40 -0.66 3.20
N GLY A 606 -31.68 -1.96 3.37
CA GLY A 606 -30.67 -3.00 3.54
C GLY A 606 -30.16 -3.22 4.96
N SER A 607 -30.55 -2.40 5.94
CA SER A 607 -30.19 -2.62 7.35
C SER A 607 -30.71 -3.97 7.86
N ALA A 608 -30.09 -4.50 8.92
CA ALA A 608 -30.52 -5.69 9.61
C ALA A 608 -31.46 -5.36 10.79
N ILE A 609 -32.60 -6.05 10.87
CA ILE A 609 -33.54 -6.01 11.99
C ILE A 609 -33.35 -7.26 12.84
N VAL A 610 -32.72 -7.08 14.00
CA VAL A 610 -32.41 -8.10 14.98
C VAL A 610 -33.55 -8.18 16.00
N PRO A 611 -34.09 -9.38 16.29
CA PRO A 611 -35.22 -9.51 17.20
C PRO A 611 -34.84 -9.14 18.64
N ALA A 612 -35.79 -8.60 19.40
CA ALA A 612 -35.59 -8.25 20.81
C ALA A 612 -35.06 -9.41 21.67
N SER A 613 -35.38 -10.66 21.31
CA SER A 613 -34.91 -11.87 22.00
C SER A 613 -33.39 -12.10 21.88
N ALA A 614 -32.74 -11.53 20.86
CA ALA A 614 -31.30 -11.65 20.64
C ALA A 614 -30.48 -10.49 21.24
N ARG A 615 -31.11 -9.67 22.10
CA ARG A 615 -30.48 -8.47 22.66
C ARG A 615 -29.20 -8.73 23.46
N ARG A 616 -29.10 -9.86 24.17
CA ARG A 616 -27.88 -10.24 24.90
C ARG A 616 -26.73 -10.53 23.95
N GLN A 617 -27.00 -11.29 22.88
CA GLN A 617 -26.03 -11.54 21.82
C GLN A 617 -25.61 -10.23 21.15
N ALA A 618 -26.58 -9.35 20.83
CA ALA A 618 -26.29 -8.03 20.27
C ALA A 618 -25.38 -7.19 21.19
N ALA A 619 -25.57 -7.23 22.51
CA ALA A 619 -24.71 -6.52 23.46
C ALA A 619 -23.26 -7.05 23.46
N VAL A 620 -23.08 -8.37 23.42
CA VAL A 620 -21.74 -8.98 23.33
C VAL A 620 -21.04 -8.60 22.03
N LEU A 621 -21.77 -8.57 20.92
CA LEU A 621 -21.20 -8.24 19.62
C LEU A 621 -20.99 -6.73 19.43
N ALA A 622 -21.84 -5.90 20.05
CA ALA A 622 -21.63 -4.47 20.15
C ALA A 622 -20.28 -4.18 20.83
N ASP A 623 -20.02 -4.78 21.99
CA ASP A 623 -18.76 -4.64 22.71
C ASP A 623 -17.56 -5.15 21.89
N ARG A 624 -17.67 -6.37 21.33
CA ARG A 624 -16.59 -6.98 20.54
C ARG A 624 -16.20 -6.21 19.29
N TYR A 625 -17.19 -5.72 18.53
CA TYR A 625 -16.96 -5.10 17.23
C TYR A 625 -17.04 -3.57 17.26
N GLY A 626 -17.42 -2.99 18.39
CA GLY A 626 -17.61 -1.54 18.53
C GLY A 626 -18.85 -0.99 17.82
N VAL A 627 -19.78 -1.85 17.42
CA VAL A 627 -20.94 -1.48 16.59
C VAL A 627 -22.13 -1.03 17.44
N ALA A 628 -23.06 -0.31 16.82
CA ALA A 628 -24.25 0.21 17.49
C ALA A 628 -25.53 -0.50 16.99
N PHE A 629 -26.30 -1.00 17.95
CA PHE A 629 -27.66 -1.48 17.76
C PHE A 629 -28.65 -0.48 18.36
N THR A 630 -29.59 0.02 17.56
CA THR A 630 -30.59 1.00 18.01
C THR A 630 -31.98 0.40 17.97
N ALA A 631 -32.81 0.65 18.98
CA ALA A 631 -34.20 0.21 18.96
C ALA A 631 -34.95 0.75 17.74
N THR A 632 -35.80 -0.08 17.15
CA THR A 632 -36.60 0.26 15.98
C THR A 632 -38.00 -0.34 16.06
N GLY A 633 -38.99 0.40 15.56
CA GLY A 633 -40.35 -0.11 15.32
C GLY A 633 -40.49 -0.82 13.97
N GLU A 634 -39.51 -0.68 13.08
CA GLU A 634 -39.51 -1.32 11.77
C GLU A 634 -39.44 -2.84 11.92
N LYS A 635 -40.35 -3.54 11.22
CA LYS A 635 -40.36 -5.00 11.20
C LYS A 635 -39.37 -5.54 10.16
N GLY A 636 -39.20 -4.88 9.04
CA GLY A 636 -38.47 -5.45 7.91
C GLY A 636 -39.20 -6.64 7.28
N SER A 637 -38.67 -7.11 6.16
CA SER A 637 -39.19 -8.21 5.36
C SER A 637 -38.05 -9.15 4.93
N GLY A 638 -38.39 -10.40 4.62
CA GLY A 638 -37.41 -11.43 4.27
C GLY A 638 -36.51 -11.84 5.45
N THR A 639 -36.05 -13.08 5.46
CA THR A 639 -35.03 -13.53 6.42
C THR A 639 -33.66 -13.33 5.81
N VAL A 640 -32.71 -12.83 6.58
CA VAL A 640 -31.30 -12.80 6.17
C VAL A 640 -30.69 -14.15 6.55
N ALA A 641 -30.16 -14.87 5.57
CA ALA A 641 -29.46 -16.13 5.78
C ALA A 641 -27.95 -15.89 5.92
N ARG A 642 -27.27 -16.82 6.61
CA ARG A 642 -25.80 -16.86 6.59
C ARG A 642 -25.36 -17.18 5.16
N THR A 643 -24.45 -16.38 4.61
CA THR A 643 -24.01 -16.47 3.21
C THR A 643 -22.62 -17.11 3.10
N ARG A 644 -22.54 -18.19 2.32
CA ARG A 644 -21.30 -18.85 1.89
C ARG A 644 -20.96 -18.41 0.48
N VAL A 645 -19.80 -17.80 0.31
CA VAL A 645 -19.38 -17.12 -0.92
C VAL A 645 -18.40 -18.00 -1.68
N ALA A 646 -18.80 -18.57 -2.81
CA ALA A 646 -17.84 -19.09 -3.79
C ALA A 646 -17.12 -17.90 -4.42
N ALA A 647 -15.81 -17.74 -4.18
CA ALA A 647 -15.08 -16.51 -4.51
C ALA A 647 -13.93 -16.79 -5.48
N ALA A 648 -14.05 -16.28 -6.70
CA ALA A 648 -12.97 -16.16 -7.66
C ALA A 648 -12.41 -14.73 -7.59
N VAL A 649 -11.42 -14.55 -6.70
CA VAL A 649 -11.00 -13.24 -6.19
C VAL A 649 -9.50 -13.12 -6.00
N THR A 650 -9.04 -11.87 -5.94
CA THR A 650 -7.70 -11.52 -5.50
C THR A 650 -7.51 -11.81 -4.00
N PRO A 651 -6.27 -11.94 -3.51
CA PRO A 651 -6.00 -12.12 -2.08
C PRO A 651 -6.55 -10.98 -1.21
N GLY A 652 -6.47 -9.72 -1.69
CA GLY A 652 -7.00 -8.55 -0.97
C GLY A 652 -8.52 -8.59 -0.79
N GLU A 653 -9.25 -8.96 -1.83
CA GLU A 653 -10.71 -9.15 -1.74
C GLU A 653 -11.08 -10.32 -0.84
N GLN A 654 -10.36 -11.44 -0.92
CA GLN A 654 -10.56 -12.56 0.00
C GLN A 654 -10.37 -12.14 1.46
N PHE A 655 -9.32 -11.35 1.73
CA PHE A 655 -9.05 -10.81 3.06
C PHE A 655 -10.20 -9.92 3.53
N ALA A 656 -10.66 -8.98 2.71
CA ALA A 656 -11.79 -8.10 3.01
C ALA A 656 -13.11 -8.87 3.26
N LEU A 657 -13.40 -9.91 2.47
CA LEU A 657 -14.57 -10.78 2.69
C LEU A 657 -14.52 -11.48 4.05
N ARG A 658 -13.33 -11.96 4.45
CA ARG A 658 -13.13 -12.58 5.76
C ARG A 658 -13.20 -11.54 6.90
N GLU A 659 -12.72 -10.31 6.70
CA GLU A 659 -12.88 -9.21 7.67
C GLU A 659 -14.35 -8.90 7.96
N MET A 660 -15.21 -9.00 6.93
CA MET A 660 -16.67 -8.86 7.06
C MET A 660 -17.36 -10.10 7.65
N GLY A 661 -16.62 -11.15 7.98
CA GLY A 661 -17.14 -12.37 8.60
C GLY A 661 -17.86 -13.32 7.64
N PHE A 662 -17.66 -13.20 6.33
CA PHE A 662 -18.21 -14.16 5.38
C PHE A 662 -17.43 -15.49 5.40
N GLU A 663 -18.15 -16.58 5.15
CA GLU A 663 -17.52 -17.87 4.85
C GLU A 663 -17.13 -17.87 3.37
N VAL A 664 -15.84 -17.90 3.08
CA VAL A 664 -15.30 -17.80 1.72
C VAL A 664 -14.81 -19.16 1.25
N LEU A 665 -15.33 -19.61 0.11
CA LEU A 665 -14.96 -20.83 -0.60
C LEU A 665 -14.18 -20.43 -1.86
N PRO A 666 -12.83 -20.49 -1.85
CA PRO A 666 -12.03 -20.06 -3.00
C PRO A 666 -12.33 -20.93 -4.22
N VAL A 667 -12.64 -20.31 -5.36
CA VAL A 667 -12.85 -21.00 -6.64
C VAL A 667 -12.05 -20.32 -7.75
N SER A 668 -11.74 -21.08 -8.80
CA SER A 668 -11.09 -20.60 -10.02
C SER A 668 -11.55 -21.48 -11.18
N THR A 669 -11.17 -21.14 -12.40
CA THR A 669 -11.42 -22.02 -13.56
C THR A 669 -10.88 -23.43 -13.30
N ALA A 670 -9.66 -23.55 -12.77
CA ALA A 670 -9.04 -24.83 -12.43
C ALA A 670 -9.81 -25.57 -11.32
N THR A 671 -10.17 -24.89 -10.23
CA THR A 671 -10.93 -25.50 -9.12
C THR A 671 -12.28 -26.02 -9.58
N LEU A 672 -13.00 -25.26 -10.43
CA LEU A 672 -14.30 -25.70 -10.95
C LEU A 672 -14.13 -26.88 -11.92
N ASN A 673 -13.11 -26.85 -12.79
CA ASN A 673 -12.81 -27.94 -13.71
C ASN A 673 -12.41 -29.25 -13.01
N ALA A 674 -11.80 -29.15 -11.83
CA ALA A 674 -11.48 -30.28 -10.97
C ALA A 674 -12.71 -30.87 -10.24
N GLY A 675 -13.85 -30.17 -10.26
CA GLY A 675 -15.08 -30.56 -9.60
C GLY A 675 -15.33 -29.75 -8.32
N PHE A 676 -16.41 -28.98 -8.30
CA PHE A 676 -16.83 -28.16 -7.16
C PHE A 676 -18.26 -28.50 -6.75
N ASP A 677 -18.48 -28.65 -5.44
CA ASP A 677 -19.79 -28.93 -4.88
C ASP A 677 -20.56 -27.62 -4.62
N TRP A 678 -21.42 -27.25 -5.57
CA TRP A 678 -22.24 -26.04 -5.49
C TRP A 678 -23.28 -26.05 -4.36
N SER A 679 -23.58 -27.18 -3.72
CA SER A 679 -24.46 -27.20 -2.54
C SER A 679 -23.83 -26.47 -1.33
N LYS A 680 -22.52 -26.22 -1.38
CA LYS A 680 -21.76 -25.51 -0.36
C LYS A 680 -21.80 -23.99 -0.51
N ALA A 681 -22.28 -23.46 -1.64
CA ALA A 681 -22.26 -22.03 -1.92
C ALA A 681 -23.68 -21.48 -2.05
N ASP A 682 -23.87 -20.23 -1.61
CA ASP A 682 -25.14 -19.50 -1.73
C ASP A 682 -25.05 -18.39 -2.78
N VAL A 683 -23.84 -17.86 -3.00
CA VAL A 683 -23.56 -16.80 -3.98
C VAL A 683 -22.18 -17.02 -4.60
N LEU A 684 -22.05 -16.68 -5.88
CA LEU A 684 -20.77 -16.63 -6.60
C LEU A 684 -20.28 -15.19 -6.69
N TYR A 685 -19.06 -14.92 -6.23
CA TYR A 685 -18.36 -13.65 -6.42
C TYR A 685 -17.23 -13.80 -7.43
N VAL A 686 -17.21 -12.96 -8.48
CA VAL A 686 -16.22 -13.03 -9.57
C VAL A 686 -15.58 -11.67 -9.83
N SER A 687 -14.30 -11.56 -9.52
CA SER A 687 -13.45 -10.40 -9.86
C SER A 687 -12.16 -10.80 -10.59
N SER A 688 -11.71 -12.06 -10.45
CA SER A 688 -10.51 -12.58 -11.10
C SER A 688 -10.50 -14.11 -11.16
N GLY A 689 -9.58 -14.72 -11.89
CA GLY A 689 -9.30 -16.17 -11.82
C GLY A 689 -10.34 -17.14 -12.40
N LEU A 690 -11.56 -16.68 -12.74
CA LEU A 690 -12.62 -17.50 -13.33
C LEU A 690 -13.01 -17.03 -14.74
N GLN A 691 -12.83 -17.91 -15.73
CA GLN A 691 -13.26 -17.69 -17.11
C GLN A 691 -14.30 -18.73 -17.51
N TYR A 692 -15.55 -18.29 -17.68
CA TYR A 692 -16.67 -19.17 -18.03
C TYR A 692 -16.43 -19.98 -19.31
N GLY A 693 -15.83 -19.35 -20.34
CA GLY A 693 -15.51 -19.98 -21.62
C GLY A 693 -14.50 -21.13 -21.52
N ALA A 694 -13.63 -21.11 -20.50
CA ALA A 694 -12.59 -22.11 -20.26
C ALA A 694 -13.05 -23.26 -19.35
N LEU A 695 -14.31 -23.25 -18.89
CA LEU A 695 -14.88 -24.36 -18.15
C LEU A 695 -15.12 -25.57 -19.06
N ASN A 696 -14.73 -26.75 -18.59
CA ASN A 696 -15.07 -28.02 -19.22
C ASN A 696 -16.60 -28.26 -19.16
N PRO A 697 -17.15 -29.18 -19.96
CA PRO A 697 -18.59 -29.37 -20.04
C PRO A 697 -19.26 -29.70 -18.69
N ALA A 698 -18.59 -30.48 -17.84
CA ALA A 698 -19.13 -30.87 -16.53
C ALA A 698 -19.18 -29.68 -15.56
N ALA A 699 -18.09 -28.93 -15.44
CA ALA A 699 -18.01 -27.74 -14.60
C ALA A 699 -18.98 -26.65 -15.04
N ARG A 700 -19.11 -26.46 -16.37
CA ARG A 700 -20.09 -25.53 -16.94
C ARG A 700 -21.52 -25.94 -16.60
N SER A 701 -21.87 -27.21 -16.81
CA SER A 701 -23.21 -27.73 -16.49
C SER A 701 -23.53 -27.58 -14.99
N ALA A 702 -22.55 -27.83 -14.11
CA ALA A 702 -22.71 -27.67 -12.67
C ALA A 702 -22.95 -26.20 -12.27
N LEU A 703 -22.16 -25.27 -12.82
CA LEU A 703 -22.33 -23.84 -12.59
C LEU A 703 -23.68 -23.34 -13.15
N ASP A 704 -24.05 -23.73 -14.37
CA ASP A 704 -25.35 -23.39 -14.95
C ASP A 704 -26.52 -23.92 -14.11
N GLY A 705 -26.37 -25.13 -13.56
CA GLY A 705 -27.34 -25.71 -12.64
C GLY A 705 -27.50 -24.90 -11.36
N PHE A 706 -26.41 -24.41 -10.77
CA PHE A 706 -26.44 -23.49 -9.63
C PHE A 706 -27.19 -22.19 -9.98
N LEU A 707 -26.84 -21.56 -11.11
CA LEU A 707 -27.47 -20.33 -11.57
C LEU A 707 -28.97 -20.50 -11.85
N SER A 708 -29.38 -21.60 -12.49
CA SER A 708 -30.79 -21.89 -12.81
C SER A 708 -31.67 -22.18 -11.59
N LYS A 709 -31.06 -22.52 -10.45
CA LYS A 709 -31.76 -22.74 -9.17
C LYS A 709 -31.88 -21.46 -8.34
N GLY A 710 -31.58 -20.30 -8.94
CA GLY A 710 -31.62 -19.01 -8.27
C GLY A 710 -30.31 -18.60 -7.61
N GLY A 711 -29.20 -19.32 -7.84
CA GLY A 711 -27.88 -18.95 -7.32
C GLY A 711 -27.46 -17.55 -7.75
N GLY A 712 -27.18 -16.68 -6.78
CA GLY A 712 -26.84 -15.29 -7.04
C GLY A 712 -25.40 -15.08 -7.51
N VAL A 713 -25.15 -13.96 -8.18
CA VAL A 713 -23.83 -13.56 -8.67
C VAL A 713 -23.52 -12.11 -8.32
N VAL A 714 -22.35 -11.87 -7.75
CA VAL A 714 -21.79 -10.52 -7.60
C VAL A 714 -20.49 -10.46 -8.40
N THR A 715 -20.31 -9.44 -9.22
CA THR A 715 -19.10 -9.34 -10.05
C THR A 715 -18.42 -7.99 -9.91
N LEU A 716 -17.09 -7.98 -10.11
CA LEU A 716 -16.28 -6.77 -10.08
C LEU A 716 -15.45 -6.62 -11.36
N GLY A 717 -15.29 -5.38 -11.80
CA GLY A 717 -14.33 -5.00 -12.83
C GLY A 717 -14.52 -5.71 -14.17
N SER A 718 -13.46 -5.74 -14.96
CA SER A 718 -13.49 -6.27 -16.33
C SER A 718 -13.72 -7.78 -16.40
N ALA A 719 -13.08 -8.55 -15.51
CA ALA A 719 -13.26 -10.01 -15.46
C ALA A 719 -14.69 -10.39 -15.05
N GLY A 720 -15.25 -9.68 -14.09
CA GLY A 720 -16.64 -9.83 -13.68
C GLY A 720 -17.64 -9.51 -14.81
N ALA A 721 -17.43 -8.40 -15.51
CA ALA A 721 -18.26 -8.02 -16.66
C ALA A 721 -18.17 -9.04 -17.81
N ALA A 722 -16.97 -9.58 -18.07
CA ALA A 722 -16.76 -10.64 -19.05
C ALA A 722 -17.49 -11.93 -18.64
N PHE A 723 -17.44 -12.31 -17.35
CA PHE A 723 -18.20 -13.44 -16.82
C PHE A 723 -19.71 -13.24 -16.99
N ASN A 724 -20.26 -12.07 -16.64
CA ASN A 724 -21.68 -11.73 -16.82
C ASN A 724 -22.13 -11.95 -18.27
N THR A 725 -21.33 -11.45 -19.22
CA THR A 725 -21.61 -11.57 -20.66
C THR A 725 -21.56 -13.03 -21.10
N ALA A 726 -20.50 -13.76 -20.75
CA ALA A 726 -20.31 -15.14 -21.18
C ALA A 726 -21.33 -16.12 -20.58
N ALA A 727 -21.78 -15.87 -19.35
CA ALA A 727 -22.78 -16.70 -18.66
C ALA A 727 -24.24 -16.31 -18.99
N GLY A 728 -24.45 -15.23 -19.75
CA GLY A 728 -25.77 -14.75 -20.18
C GLY A 728 -26.65 -14.29 -19.02
N LEU A 729 -26.10 -13.49 -18.10
CA LEU A 729 -26.76 -13.14 -16.84
C LEU A 729 -27.64 -11.87 -16.93
N LEU A 730 -27.04 -10.68 -16.92
CA LEU A 730 -27.76 -9.41 -17.11
C LEU A 730 -27.42 -8.77 -18.45
N ALA A 731 -28.45 -8.18 -19.07
CA ALA A 731 -28.30 -7.30 -20.23
C ALA A 731 -27.78 -5.92 -19.78
N ALA A 732 -26.47 -5.80 -19.65
CA ALA A 732 -25.78 -4.54 -19.37
C ALA A 732 -24.46 -4.54 -20.14
N ARG A 733 -24.27 -3.57 -21.03
CA ARG A 733 -23.05 -3.48 -21.84
C ARG A 733 -21.94 -2.81 -21.01
N PRO A 734 -20.82 -3.49 -20.73
CA PRO A 734 -19.68 -2.85 -20.08
C PRO A 734 -18.95 -1.93 -21.06
N VAL A 735 -18.53 -0.77 -20.58
CA VAL A 735 -17.67 0.18 -21.28
C VAL A 735 -16.43 0.41 -20.43
N ALA A 736 -15.28 0.00 -20.96
CA ALA A 736 -14.01 0.14 -20.27
C ALA A 736 -13.42 1.54 -20.46
N GLY A 737 -13.03 2.16 -19.35
CA GLY A 737 -12.24 3.38 -19.32
C GLY A 737 -10.82 3.18 -19.82
N ASN A 738 -9.98 4.19 -19.60
CA ASN A 738 -8.54 4.02 -19.73
C ASN A 738 -8.04 3.03 -18.66
N GLY A 739 -7.26 2.03 -19.08
CA GLY A 739 -6.78 0.98 -18.17
C GLY A 739 -5.77 1.47 -17.14
N ASP A 740 -5.06 2.57 -17.43
CA ASP A 740 -4.09 3.15 -16.49
C ASP A 740 -4.76 4.08 -15.46
N ALA A 741 -6.05 4.36 -15.64
CA ALA A 741 -6.75 5.28 -14.77
C ALA A 741 -7.04 4.68 -13.40
N ASN A 742 -6.82 5.47 -12.35
CA ASN A 742 -7.11 5.10 -10.98
C ASN A 742 -7.31 6.34 -10.09
N GLY A 743 -8.01 6.18 -8.97
CA GLY A 743 -8.18 7.27 -8.00
C GLY A 743 -9.53 7.30 -7.29
N VAL A 744 -9.78 8.40 -6.59
CA VAL A 744 -11.02 8.67 -5.86
C VAL A 744 -11.99 9.39 -6.77
N VAL A 745 -13.22 8.90 -6.85
CA VAL A 745 -14.27 9.50 -7.69
C VAL A 745 -15.54 9.79 -6.90
N ARG A 746 -16.24 10.88 -7.25
CA ARG A 746 -17.58 11.19 -6.77
C ARG A 746 -18.60 10.24 -7.40
N VAL A 747 -19.59 9.83 -6.61
CA VAL A 747 -20.70 8.97 -7.05
C VAL A 747 -22.04 9.43 -6.48
N THR A 748 -23.10 9.05 -7.17
CA THR A 748 -24.49 9.20 -6.71
C THR A 748 -25.07 7.83 -6.44
N ASN A 749 -25.47 7.58 -5.19
CA ASN A 749 -26.07 6.32 -4.77
C ASN A 749 -27.60 6.37 -4.89
N ALA A 750 -28.21 5.32 -5.42
CA ALA A 750 -29.67 5.19 -5.52
C ALA A 750 -30.34 4.81 -4.19
N GLY A 751 -29.55 4.50 -3.15
CA GLY A 751 -30.04 4.01 -1.87
C GLY A 751 -30.54 2.56 -1.95
N GLY A 752 -31.52 2.22 -1.12
CA GLY A 752 -32.06 0.85 -1.08
C GLY A 752 -31.05 -0.17 -0.52
N PRO A 753 -31.22 -1.47 -0.82
CA PRO A 753 -30.53 -2.53 -0.10
C PRO A 753 -29.02 -2.62 -0.37
N ILE A 754 -28.54 -2.15 -1.53
CA ILE A 754 -27.13 -2.26 -1.94
C ILE A 754 -26.36 -1.01 -1.57
N THR A 755 -26.86 0.19 -1.92
CA THR A 755 -26.13 1.46 -1.73
C THR A 755 -26.71 2.34 -0.63
N GLY A 756 -27.67 1.84 0.15
CA GLY A 756 -28.14 2.48 1.38
C GLY A 756 -26.97 2.73 2.33
N GLY A 757 -26.74 3.99 2.71
CA GLY A 757 -25.63 4.36 3.59
C GLY A 757 -24.23 4.32 2.98
N ALA A 758 -24.07 3.97 1.69
CA ALA A 758 -22.78 4.00 1.01
C ALA A 758 -22.20 5.44 0.94
N PRO A 759 -20.86 5.61 1.03
CA PRO A 759 -20.23 6.92 0.90
C PRO A 759 -20.51 7.59 -0.46
N ALA A 760 -20.38 8.93 -0.51
CA ALA A 760 -20.50 9.71 -1.74
C ALA A 760 -19.26 9.64 -2.65
N HIS A 761 -18.23 8.92 -2.22
CA HIS A 761 -17.00 8.68 -2.96
C HIS A 761 -16.77 7.18 -3.08
N THR A 762 -16.12 6.76 -4.15
CA THR A 762 -15.66 5.38 -4.35
C THR A 762 -14.26 5.39 -4.96
N PHE A 763 -13.67 4.20 -5.12
CA PHE A 763 -12.36 4.02 -5.70
C PHE A 763 -12.47 3.35 -7.08
N VAL A 764 -11.60 3.76 -8.01
CA VAL A 764 -11.46 3.12 -9.32
C VAL A 764 -10.01 2.73 -9.58
N TYR A 765 -9.84 1.61 -10.28
CA TYR A 765 -8.59 1.16 -10.86
C TYR A 765 -8.96 0.42 -12.15
N SER A 766 -8.54 0.93 -13.31
CA SER A 766 -9.11 0.56 -14.62
C SER A 766 -10.66 0.71 -14.67
N PRO A 767 -11.21 1.93 -14.50
CA PRO A 767 -12.65 2.18 -14.33
C PRO A 767 -13.53 1.58 -15.43
N LEU A 768 -14.72 1.13 -15.04
CA LEU A 768 -15.74 0.58 -15.93
C LEU A 768 -17.11 1.19 -15.60
N TRP A 769 -17.97 1.32 -16.61
CA TRP A 769 -19.37 1.69 -16.44
C TRP A 769 -20.27 0.87 -17.37
N PHE A 770 -21.57 0.92 -17.12
CA PHE A 770 -22.56 0.14 -17.85
C PHE A 770 -23.49 1.04 -18.68
N THR A 771 -23.74 0.62 -19.92
CA THR A 771 -24.71 1.22 -20.84
C THR A 771 -25.69 0.16 -21.36
N ASP A 772 -26.66 0.57 -22.18
CA ASP A 772 -27.60 -0.33 -22.86
C ASP A 772 -28.31 -1.28 -21.87
N LEU A 773 -28.75 -0.73 -20.73
CA LEU A 773 -29.37 -1.50 -19.64
C LEU A 773 -30.71 -2.09 -20.12
N GLY A 774 -30.82 -3.42 -20.08
CA GLY A 774 -32.02 -4.14 -20.46
C GLY A 774 -33.15 -4.05 -19.44
N PRO A 775 -34.34 -4.57 -19.78
CA PRO A 775 -35.49 -4.56 -18.88
C PRO A 775 -35.17 -5.25 -17.54
N GLY A 776 -35.56 -4.60 -16.43
CA GLY A 776 -35.34 -5.14 -15.09
C GLY A 776 -33.93 -4.92 -14.53
N VAL A 777 -33.01 -4.31 -15.29
CA VAL A 777 -31.70 -3.86 -14.79
C VAL A 777 -31.85 -2.46 -14.19
N ARG A 778 -31.43 -2.32 -12.94
CA ARG A 778 -31.49 -1.07 -12.16
C ARG A 778 -30.10 -0.49 -11.94
N THR A 779 -29.98 0.82 -12.09
CA THR A 779 -28.79 1.56 -11.64
C THR A 779 -28.83 1.72 -10.12
N GLU A 780 -27.83 1.18 -9.44
CA GLU A 780 -27.67 1.29 -7.98
C GLU A 780 -26.71 2.42 -7.58
N GLN A 781 -25.75 2.73 -8.46
CA GLN A 781 -24.81 3.83 -8.33
C GLN A 781 -24.44 4.36 -9.71
N SER A 782 -24.27 5.68 -9.82
CA SER A 782 -23.69 6.33 -10.99
C SER A 782 -22.43 7.12 -10.60
N TYR A 783 -21.52 7.29 -11.55
CA TYR A 783 -20.47 8.31 -11.45
C TYR A 783 -21.09 9.70 -11.33
N GLY A 784 -20.42 10.59 -10.58
CA GLY A 784 -20.84 11.98 -10.43
C GLY A 784 -20.96 12.72 -11.78
N THR A 785 -21.84 13.71 -11.84
CA THR A 785 -21.94 14.62 -12.99
C THR A 785 -20.83 15.68 -12.93
N GLY A 786 -20.45 16.26 -14.07
CA GLY A 786 -19.48 17.37 -14.10
C GLY A 786 -18.04 16.97 -13.76
N GLY A 787 -17.57 15.83 -14.26
CA GLY A 787 -16.24 15.29 -13.98
C GLY A 787 -16.22 14.49 -12.68
N PRO A 788 -16.17 13.15 -12.72
CA PRO A 788 -16.23 12.34 -11.50
C PRO A 788 -14.94 12.28 -10.70
N LEU A 789 -13.76 12.53 -11.29
CA LEU A 789 -12.47 12.43 -10.59
C LEU A 789 -12.34 13.51 -9.49
N VAL A 790 -11.90 13.08 -8.31
CA VAL A 790 -11.52 13.94 -7.17
C VAL A 790 -10.02 14.05 -7.08
N SER A 791 -9.34 12.90 -7.07
CA SER A 791 -7.89 12.77 -7.00
C SER A 791 -7.43 11.48 -7.65
N GLY A 792 -6.18 11.46 -8.09
CA GLY A 792 -5.56 10.37 -8.83
C GLY A 792 -5.26 10.76 -10.28
N HIS A 793 -5.32 9.78 -11.18
CA HIS A 793 -4.96 9.93 -12.58
C HIS A 793 -6.01 9.24 -13.45
N TRP A 794 -6.71 10.00 -14.29
CA TRP A 794 -7.65 9.48 -15.27
C TRP A 794 -7.68 10.33 -16.53
N ARG A 795 -6.86 9.93 -17.51
CA ARG A 795 -6.85 10.52 -18.84
C ARG A 795 -7.79 9.77 -19.79
N ALA A 796 -8.34 10.50 -20.76
CA ALA A 796 -8.95 9.86 -21.93
C ALA A 796 -7.88 9.07 -22.72
N LYS A 797 -8.33 8.07 -23.47
CA LYS A 797 -7.51 7.38 -24.47
C LYS A 797 -7.18 8.36 -25.61
N GLU A 798 -6.24 7.98 -26.46
CA GLU A 798 -5.83 8.79 -27.63
C GLU A 798 -6.99 9.12 -28.56
N ASP A 799 -8.00 8.25 -28.65
CA ASP A 799 -9.22 8.46 -29.44
C ASP A 799 -10.28 9.38 -28.76
N GLY A 800 -9.94 9.96 -27.61
CA GLY A 800 -10.83 10.82 -26.81
C GLY A 800 -11.87 10.07 -25.98
N THR A 801 -11.92 8.73 -26.05
CA THR A 801 -12.86 7.91 -25.27
C THR A 801 -12.27 7.51 -23.92
N GLY A 802 -13.04 6.83 -23.07
CA GLY A 802 -12.50 6.18 -21.88
C GLY A 802 -12.13 7.11 -20.71
N GLY A 803 -12.24 8.43 -20.86
CA GLY A 803 -11.93 9.42 -19.83
C GLY A 803 -13.07 9.70 -18.84
N PRO A 804 -12.83 10.53 -17.80
CA PRO A 804 -13.80 10.81 -16.74
C PRO A 804 -15.08 11.47 -17.29
N SER A 805 -14.97 12.32 -18.31
CA SER A 805 -16.13 12.93 -18.99
C SER A 805 -17.05 11.91 -19.66
N ALA A 806 -16.51 10.80 -20.17
CA ALA A 806 -17.31 9.73 -20.79
C ALA A 806 -18.08 8.90 -19.74
N ALA A 807 -17.52 8.79 -18.53
CA ALA A 807 -18.13 8.09 -17.40
C ALA A 807 -19.15 8.94 -16.64
N ALA A 808 -19.06 10.28 -16.71
CA ALA A 808 -19.91 11.19 -15.93
C ALA A 808 -21.41 10.86 -16.05
N GLY A 809 -22.07 10.66 -14.91
CA GLY A 809 -23.49 10.30 -14.83
C GLY A 809 -23.84 8.87 -15.26
N ARG A 810 -22.89 8.07 -15.77
CA ARG A 810 -23.11 6.68 -16.18
C ARG A 810 -23.17 5.75 -14.98
N ALA A 811 -23.86 4.62 -15.15
CA ALA A 811 -24.02 3.61 -14.11
C ALA A 811 -22.67 2.95 -13.79
N SER A 812 -22.21 3.09 -12.54
CA SER A 812 -21.02 2.42 -12.01
C SER A 812 -21.35 1.11 -11.31
N VAL A 813 -22.57 0.97 -10.78
CA VAL A 813 -23.09 -0.28 -10.19
C VAL A 813 -24.50 -0.51 -10.70
N VAL A 814 -24.76 -1.73 -11.20
CA VAL A 814 -26.08 -2.15 -11.66
C VAL A 814 -26.49 -3.46 -11.00
N SER A 815 -27.80 -3.65 -10.81
CA SER A 815 -28.39 -4.87 -10.26
C SER A 815 -29.55 -5.35 -11.13
N GLY A 816 -29.92 -6.62 -10.99
CA GLY A 816 -31.09 -7.19 -11.67
C GLY A 816 -31.33 -8.64 -11.29
N THR A 817 -32.35 -9.24 -11.88
CA THR A 817 -32.58 -10.69 -11.83
C THR A 817 -32.27 -11.27 -13.20
N SER A 818 -31.39 -12.27 -13.26
CA SER A 818 -31.05 -12.94 -14.51
C SER A 818 -32.24 -13.72 -15.06
N ALA A 819 -32.22 -14.03 -16.36
CA ALA A 819 -33.22 -14.93 -16.96
C ALA A 819 -33.24 -16.34 -16.29
N LYS A 820 -32.18 -16.70 -15.57
CA LYS A 820 -32.02 -17.94 -14.80
C LYS A 820 -32.62 -17.84 -13.38
N GLY A 821 -33.18 -16.69 -13.01
CA GLY A 821 -33.86 -16.46 -11.72
C GLY A 821 -32.95 -15.99 -10.57
N GLY A 822 -31.62 -16.07 -10.73
CA GLY A 822 -30.67 -15.58 -9.72
C GLY A 822 -30.49 -14.06 -9.75
N SER A 823 -30.31 -13.46 -8.56
CA SER A 823 -29.99 -12.04 -8.41
C SER A 823 -28.54 -11.77 -8.83
N VAL A 824 -28.32 -10.68 -9.56
CA VAL A 824 -27.01 -10.32 -10.09
C VAL A 824 -26.69 -8.87 -9.77
N VAL A 825 -25.47 -8.60 -9.33
CA VAL A 825 -24.94 -7.25 -9.09
C VAL A 825 -23.59 -7.11 -9.78
N LEU A 826 -23.43 -6.07 -10.61
CA LEU A 826 -22.19 -5.78 -11.34
C LEU A 826 -21.60 -4.46 -10.85
N PHE A 827 -20.33 -4.50 -10.42
CA PHE A 827 -19.55 -3.33 -10.05
C PHE A 827 -18.55 -3.00 -11.17
N GLY A 828 -18.54 -1.73 -11.60
CA GLY A 828 -17.51 -1.15 -12.46
C GLY A 828 -16.46 -0.33 -11.70
N THR A 829 -16.62 -0.25 -10.38
CA THR A 829 -15.69 0.37 -9.41
C THR A 829 -14.99 -0.71 -8.60
N GLU A 830 -14.01 -0.31 -7.78
CA GLU A 830 -13.07 -1.21 -7.09
C GLU A 830 -13.16 -1.07 -5.55
N PRO A 831 -14.33 -1.39 -4.92
CA PRO A 831 -14.61 -1.15 -3.51
C PRO A 831 -13.79 -2.01 -2.53
N LEU A 832 -13.12 -3.07 -2.98
CA LEU A 832 -12.31 -3.99 -2.16
C LEU A 832 -10.81 -3.96 -2.53
N PHE A 833 -10.39 -3.02 -3.39
CA PHE A 833 -9.04 -2.96 -3.93
C PHE A 833 -7.97 -3.03 -2.84
N ARG A 834 -7.12 -4.07 -2.86
CA ARG A 834 -5.97 -4.26 -1.94
C ARG A 834 -6.28 -4.01 -0.46
N ASP A 835 -7.50 -4.35 0.01
CA ASP A 835 -7.95 -4.08 1.38
C ASP A 835 -7.94 -2.58 1.79
N HIS A 836 -7.84 -1.68 0.82
CA HIS A 836 -7.67 -0.25 1.06
C HIS A 836 -8.99 0.49 1.31
N PRO A 837 -10.03 0.49 0.44
CA PRO A 837 -11.24 1.30 0.61
C PRO A 837 -12.23 0.76 1.67
N LYS A 838 -11.80 0.60 2.93
CA LYS A 838 -12.55 -0.09 3.99
C LYS A 838 -13.98 0.42 4.21
N GLY A 839 -14.24 1.70 3.92
CA GLY A 839 -15.58 2.30 4.01
C GLY A 839 -16.57 1.83 2.93
N LEU A 840 -16.06 1.22 1.85
CA LEU A 840 -16.84 0.71 0.72
C LEU A 840 -17.16 -0.78 0.84
N PHE A 841 -16.52 -1.50 1.75
CA PHE A 841 -16.67 -2.95 1.89
C PHE A 841 -18.12 -3.35 2.15
N SER A 842 -18.81 -2.54 2.95
CA SER A 842 -20.22 -2.77 3.29
C SER A 842 -21.13 -2.78 2.06
N GLN A 843 -20.80 -2.04 1.00
CA GLN A 843 -21.53 -2.06 -0.26
C GLN A 843 -21.49 -3.45 -0.92
N VAL A 844 -20.30 -4.08 -0.94
CA VAL A 844 -20.14 -5.44 -1.47
C VAL A 844 -20.80 -6.48 -0.57
N GLY A 845 -20.63 -6.37 0.75
CA GLY A 845 -21.28 -7.30 1.67
C GLY A 845 -22.81 -7.25 1.60
N ARG A 846 -23.39 -6.06 1.44
CA ARG A 846 -24.84 -5.89 1.20
C ARG A 846 -25.29 -6.51 -0.12
N ALA A 847 -24.49 -6.37 -1.19
CA ALA A 847 -24.74 -7.02 -2.47
C ALA A 847 -24.73 -8.56 -2.33
N LEU A 848 -23.74 -9.12 -1.63
CA LEU A 848 -23.64 -10.56 -1.37
C LEU A 848 -24.84 -11.09 -0.58
N LEU A 849 -25.21 -10.40 0.51
CA LEU A 849 -26.39 -10.77 1.29
C LEU A 849 -27.66 -10.68 0.45
N GLY A 850 -27.76 -9.71 -0.46
CA GLY A 850 -28.92 -9.53 -1.35
C GLY A 850 -29.00 -10.56 -2.47
N ALA A 851 -27.84 -11.04 -2.93
CA ALA A 851 -27.74 -12.04 -3.97
C ALA A 851 -27.91 -13.49 -3.46
N ALA A 852 -27.63 -13.73 -2.18
CA ALA A 852 -27.92 -15.01 -1.52
C ALA A 852 -29.45 -15.18 -1.38
N GLY A 853 -30.02 -16.08 -2.19
CA GLY A 853 -31.45 -16.40 -2.26
C GLY A 853 -31.97 -17.25 -1.12
#